data_AF-A0AAV0MMZ0-F1
#
_entry.id   AF-A0AAV0MMZ0-F1
#
_cell.length_a   1.000
_cell.length_b   1.000
_cell.length_c   1.000
_cell.angle_alpha   90.00
_cell.angle_beta   90.00
_cell.angle_gamma   90.00
#
_symmetry.space_group_name_H-M   'P 1'
#
loop_
_entity.id
_entity.type
_entity.pdbx_description
1 polymer ?
#
loop_
_entity_poly.entity_id
_entity_poly.type
_entity_poly.pdbx_seq_one_letter_code
_entity_poly.pdbx_strand_id
1 'polypeptide(L)'
;RVGLWKWEYDWQTAVAKNQTPLQTEHRKIYPILHCGRLLGTIHLLLQAFTHWFYSTLSRFPFTHCPSTFHSPPLFLLQAAADQIDSFRVLMGGKLSKRSAQRQPSRSYSRGIPSYSQSPYNQGYAPYQQQYPTPPPPSYNDQAQGPNKRLERKFSKIDDNYKTLEQVTDALARAGLESSNLIVGIDFTKSNEWTGTRSYNRRSLHHIGEEQNPYEQAISIIGKTLSSFDEDNLIPCFGFGDASTHDQEVFSFYPDERFCNGFEEVLARYREIVPELKLAGPTSFAPVIEMAITIVEQSHGQYHVLVIIADGQVTRSVDTVNGQLSPQEMKTVEAIVKASEYPLSIILVGVGDGPWDMMKQFDDNIPARAFDNFQFVNFTELMSKNVDRTRKEAAFALAALMEIPSQYKATLELNILGASRGKAIDRIPLPPPMYGASFSSSKPSQSSSFEPSAPSYARQNDSATQPPPSSADTNVCPICLTDPKNMAFGCGHQIPMALCLGFLGAALVIFLHKMLLKPLLLQRRLNSLGARGPSYKFFFGNTLEMKKLRQASMAKPMSGLSHDIYSRLQPHLSAWTKTYGRNFTFWFGPRPFLVLSEPDLVKEVAADREKAYRKVEPRGVMKRMLGDGLLTSDGEKWVKLRKLANHAFFGESLKNMTPAMIASTEMMLERWKDHVGKEIEVYEEFRFLTAEVISRTAFGSNFVEGKRIFDLLNKMVKLAAANAFKVRLPGISKIYKSGDDIEADKLEQGVRALILGMLRKREEMVTNGEAENFGSDFCGLLLSAYHETDESKRISEDDLIDECKTVYLAGQETTNTLLSWVMLLLSIHTDWQEKARSEVQTHLGDRAPDADGISKLKTVSMIINETLRLYPPAIGMARRVVKEVQLGKHTLPKNTYFTIDTLTLHQDPEIWGEDALQFNPERFSEGVAKATKNNASAFVPFGIGQRVCAGANFAAHEAKIALAMILQRYAFTLSPTYVHSPLQIITIRPEHGVQVILHAL
;
A
#
# COMPACT_ATOMS: atom_id res chain seq x y z
N ARG A 1 28.26 25.20 38.69
CA ARG A 1 29.48 24.62 39.32
C ARG A 1 29.96 25.42 40.52
N VAL A 2 30.13 26.75 40.43
CA VAL A 2 30.62 27.61 41.54
C VAL A 2 29.85 27.39 42.86
N GLY A 3 28.52 27.33 42.84
CA GLY A 3 27.70 27.19 44.06
C GLY A 3 27.86 25.88 44.86
N LEU A 4 28.47 24.82 44.30
CA LEU A 4 28.69 23.56 45.05
C LEU A 4 29.88 23.67 46.02
N TRP A 5 30.96 24.34 45.61
CA TRP A 5 32.16 24.49 46.43
C TRP A 5 31.94 25.36 47.67
N LYS A 6 31.04 26.35 47.58
CA LYS A 6 30.68 27.19 48.74
C LYS A 6 29.93 26.38 49.81
N TRP A 7 28.96 25.55 49.41
CA TRP A 7 28.20 24.71 50.34
C TRP A 7 29.09 23.72 51.10
N GLU A 8 30.08 23.12 50.44
CA GLU A 8 30.99 22.14 51.05
C GLU A 8 31.96 22.78 52.06
N TYR A 9 32.41 24.02 51.80
CA TYR A 9 33.21 24.83 52.73
C TYR A 9 32.39 25.29 53.95
N ASP A 10 31.17 25.81 53.71
CA ASP A 10 30.28 26.29 54.76
C ASP A 10 29.85 25.12 55.68
N TRP A 11 29.62 23.92 55.13
CA TRP A 11 29.28 22.71 55.91
C TRP A 11 30.42 22.22 56.80
N GLN A 12 31.65 22.12 56.29
CA GLN A 12 32.81 21.75 57.13
C GLN A 12 33.07 22.78 58.24
N THR A 13 32.87 24.07 57.95
CA THR A 13 33.02 25.16 58.94
C THR A 13 31.96 25.09 60.05
N ALA A 14 30.75 24.65 59.74
CA ALA A 14 29.68 24.46 60.74
C ALA A 14 29.94 23.24 61.64
N VAL A 15 30.34 22.09 61.06
CA VAL A 15 30.65 20.87 61.83
C VAL A 15 31.81 21.11 62.80
N ALA A 16 32.83 21.86 62.41
CA ALA A 16 33.98 22.19 63.27
C ALA A 16 33.63 23.12 64.47
N LYS A 17 32.44 23.72 64.50
CA LYS A 17 32.01 24.65 65.58
C LYS A 17 30.89 24.12 66.47
N ASN A 18 30.40 22.92 66.20
CA ASN A 18 29.45 22.18 67.05
C ASN A 18 28.18 22.96 67.46
N GLN A 19 27.68 23.85 66.59
CA GLN A 19 26.43 24.59 66.75
C GLN A 19 25.37 24.05 65.78
N THR A 20 24.17 23.75 66.29
CA THR A 20 23.02 23.27 65.51
C THR A 20 22.19 24.44 64.96
N PRO A 21 22.07 24.63 63.63
CA PRO A 21 21.17 25.63 63.05
C PRO A 21 19.70 25.17 63.09
N LEU A 22 18.77 26.12 63.20
CA LEU A 22 17.33 25.86 63.29
C LEU A 22 16.66 25.52 61.94
N GLN A 23 15.40 25.07 62.05
CA GLN A 23 14.48 24.66 61.01
C GLN A 23 14.36 25.65 59.81
N THR A 24 14.85 25.24 58.63
CA THR A 24 14.24 25.57 57.33
C THR A 24 14.77 24.62 56.22
N GLU A 25 14.21 24.67 55.01
CA GLU A 25 14.67 23.90 53.81
C GLU A 25 14.61 22.35 53.86
N HIS A 26 13.84 21.74 54.76
CA HIS A 26 13.65 20.27 54.84
C HIS A 26 12.81 19.64 53.70
N ARG A 27 12.96 20.10 52.45
CA ARG A 27 12.19 19.63 51.27
C ARG A 27 12.99 19.19 50.03
N LYS A 28 14.34 19.21 50.06
CA LYS A 28 15.19 18.87 48.89
C LYS A 28 16.05 17.60 49.02
N ILE A 29 16.24 17.06 50.23
CA ILE A 29 17.21 15.96 50.48
C ILE A 29 16.56 14.56 50.44
N TYR A 30 15.27 14.44 50.81
CA TYR A 30 14.54 13.16 50.88
C TYR A 30 14.60 12.29 49.59
N PRO A 31 14.47 12.83 48.36
CA PRO A 31 14.45 12.01 47.15
C PRO A 31 15.73 11.20 46.92
N ILE A 32 16.89 11.70 47.34
CA ILE A 32 18.20 11.11 47.02
C ILE A 32 18.48 9.89 47.90
N LEU A 33 18.22 10.01 49.21
CA LEU A 33 18.32 8.90 50.17
C LEU A 33 17.29 7.79 49.87
N HIS A 34 16.07 8.17 49.43
CA HIS A 34 15.08 7.18 49.01
C HIS A 34 15.51 6.45 47.73
N CYS A 35 16.15 7.12 46.77
CA CYS A 35 16.62 6.49 45.54
C CYS A 35 17.74 5.47 45.82
N GLY A 36 18.70 5.80 46.70
CA GLY A 36 19.75 4.86 47.14
C GLY A 36 19.20 3.63 47.84
N ARG A 37 18.24 3.80 48.77
CA ARG A 37 17.57 2.67 49.43
C ARG A 37 16.72 1.84 48.47
N LEU A 38 15.97 2.48 47.56
CA LEU A 38 15.15 1.80 46.57
C LEU A 38 16.00 0.95 45.61
N LEU A 39 17.16 1.45 45.18
CA LEU A 39 18.13 0.68 44.38
C LEU A 39 18.70 -0.52 45.16
N GLY A 40 18.98 -0.36 46.45
CA GLY A 40 19.38 -1.46 47.34
C GLY A 40 18.28 -2.52 47.48
N THR A 41 17.03 -2.12 47.72
CA THR A 41 15.89 -3.04 47.80
C THR A 41 15.62 -3.74 46.47
N ILE A 42 15.74 -3.04 45.33
CA ILE A 42 15.64 -3.64 43.99
C ILE A 42 16.78 -4.65 43.75
N HIS A 43 18.00 -4.38 44.23
CA HIS A 43 19.12 -5.31 44.13
C HIS A 43 18.88 -6.59 44.95
N LEU A 44 18.44 -6.45 46.21
CA LEU A 44 18.07 -7.57 47.08
C LEU A 44 16.87 -8.36 46.53
N LEU A 45 15.85 -7.69 45.98
CA LEU A 45 14.72 -8.34 45.33
C LEU A 45 15.13 -9.07 44.05
N LEU A 46 16.09 -8.56 43.27
CA LEU A 46 16.65 -9.26 42.11
C LEU A 46 17.48 -10.50 42.51
N GLN A 47 18.25 -10.41 43.60
CA GLN A 47 18.98 -11.57 44.16
C GLN A 47 18.01 -12.63 44.71
N ALA A 48 17.02 -12.23 45.51
CA ALA A 48 15.98 -13.13 46.01
C ALA A 48 15.15 -13.75 44.88
N PHE A 49 14.80 -12.96 43.85
CA PHE A 49 14.07 -13.46 42.68
C PHE A 49 14.90 -14.45 41.86
N THR A 50 16.21 -14.21 41.64
CA THR A 50 17.06 -15.20 40.97
C THR A 50 17.17 -16.48 41.79
N HIS A 51 17.35 -16.39 43.11
CA HIS A 51 17.39 -17.57 43.98
C HIS A 51 16.07 -18.36 43.98
N TRP A 52 14.92 -17.67 44.04
CA TRP A 52 13.59 -18.27 43.93
C TRP A 52 13.36 -18.90 42.56
N PHE A 53 13.70 -18.19 41.47
CA PHE A 53 13.53 -18.66 40.09
C PHE A 53 14.34 -19.95 39.82
N TYR A 54 15.61 -20.01 40.23
CA TYR A 54 16.41 -21.24 40.18
C TYR A 54 15.79 -22.35 41.05
N SER A 55 15.37 -22.05 42.28
CA SER A 55 14.76 -23.02 43.21
C SER A 55 13.36 -23.51 42.80
N THR A 56 12.64 -22.78 41.95
CA THR A 56 11.32 -23.17 41.44
C THR A 56 11.47 -24.00 40.16
N LEU A 57 12.39 -23.63 39.27
CA LEU A 57 12.71 -24.43 38.08
C LEU A 57 13.32 -25.79 38.44
N SER A 58 14.05 -25.90 39.55
CA SER A 58 14.57 -27.19 40.05
C SER A 58 13.52 -28.11 40.69
N ARG A 59 12.23 -27.77 40.66
CA ARG A 59 11.13 -28.52 41.31
C ARG A 59 10.02 -28.99 40.36
N PHE A 60 10.14 -28.79 39.05
CA PHE A 60 9.18 -29.31 38.07
C PHE A 60 9.63 -30.67 37.52
N PRO A 61 8.90 -31.78 37.79
CA PRO A 61 9.15 -33.06 37.14
C PRO A 61 8.63 -33.03 35.69
N PHE A 62 9.50 -33.27 34.72
CA PHE A 62 9.11 -33.46 33.31
C PHE A 62 8.81 -34.94 33.06
N THR A 63 7.53 -35.32 33.16
CA THR A 63 7.02 -36.65 32.80
C THR A 63 5.89 -36.54 31.77
N HIS A 64 5.92 -37.42 30.77
CA HIS A 64 5.00 -37.52 29.62
C HIS A 64 5.03 -36.38 28.57
N CYS A 65 5.99 -36.53 27.64
CA CYS A 65 5.71 -36.43 26.20
C CYS A 65 6.64 -37.42 25.46
N PRO A 66 6.23 -38.00 24.31
CA PRO A 66 7.03 -39.01 23.62
C PRO A 66 8.31 -38.46 22.97
N SER A 67 9.25 -39.37 22.69
CA SER A 67 10.64 -39.07 22.35
C SER A 67 10.87 -38.61 20.91
N THR A 68 11.24 -37.33 20.70
CA THR A 68 11.93 -36.87 19.46
C THR A 68 12.74 -35.56 19.59
N PHE A 69 13.33 -35.22 20.75
CA PHE A 69 14.28 -34.09 20.85
C PHE A 69 15.37 -34.31 21.91
N HIS A 70 16.65 -34.08 21.54
CA HIS A 70 17.80 -34.10 22.46
C HIS A 70 18.14 -32.70 23.00
N SER A 71 17.95 -32.51 24.31
CA SER A 71 18.78 -31.68 25.24
C SER A 71 18.90 -30.13 25.01
N PRO A 72 19.17 -29.33 26.07
CA PRO A 72 18.26 -29.09 27.19
C PRO A 72 17.98 -27.57 27.42
N PRO A 73 16.95 -27.18 28.19
CA PRO A 73 16.57 -25.77 28.38
C PRO A 73 17.56 -24.92 29.20
N LEU A 74 18.48 -25.51 29.97
CA LEU A 74 19.44 -24.79 30.83
C LEU A 74 20.28 -23.73 30.08
N PHE A 75 20.66 -23.99 28.83
CA PHE A 75 21.44 -23.05 28.02
C PHE A 75 20.69 -21.76 27.69
N LEU A 76 19.35 -21.76 27.66
CA LEU A 76 18.56 -20.52 27.54
C LEU A 76 18.70 -19.64 28.77
N LEU A 77 18.76 -20.24 29.95
CA LEU A 77 18.81 -19.51 31.23
C LEU A 77 20.18 -18.88 31.44
N GLN A 78 21.26 -19.59 31.10
CA GLN A 78 22.62 -19.02 31.12
C GLN A 78 22.74 -17.84 30.14
N ALA A 79 22.40 -18.05 28.87
CA ALA A 79 22.46 -16.99 27.86
C ALA A 79 21.55 -15.78 28.19
N ALA A 80 20.44 -16.00 28.89
CA ALA A 80 19.59 -14.93 29.41
C ALA A 80 20.26 -14.15 30.56
N ALA A 81 20.93 -14.85 31.49
CA ALA A 81 21.69 -14.22 32.57
C ALA A 81 22.86 -13.39 32.04
N ASP A 82 23.67 -13.97 31.14
CA ASP A 82 24.84 -13.31 30.53
C ASP A 82 24.45 -11.99 29.84
N GLN A 83 23.28 -11.94 29.18
CA GLN A 83 22.77 -10.71 28.57
C GLN A 83 22.19 -9.71 29.58
N ILE A 84 21.63 -10.15 30.71
CA ILE A 84 21.19 -9.25 31.80
C ILE A 84 22.40 -8.56 32.44
N ASP A 85 23.49 -9.29 32.69
CA ASP A 85 24.71 -8.72 33.26
C ASP A 85 25.48 -7.84 32.26
N SER A 86 25.51 -8.22 30.97
CA SER A 86 25.98 -7.33 29.90
C SER A 86 25.21 -6.00 29.85
N PHE A 87 23.88 -6.05 30.04
CA PHE A 87 23.03 -4.86 30.09
C PHE A 87 23.27 -4.01 31.35
N ARG A 88 23.51 -4.64 32.52
CA ARG A 88 23.90 -3.94 33.76
C ARG A 88 25.19 -3.13 33.58
N VAL A 89 26.21 -3.71 32.93
CA VAL A 89 27.48 -3.02 32.62
C VAL A 89 27.26 -1.83 31.69
N LEU A 90 26.47 -2.01 30.62
CA LEU A 90 26.09 -0.93 29.68
C LEU A 90 25.36 0.24 30.36
N MET A 91 24.50 -0.04 31.34
CA MET A 91 23.77 0.99 32.09
C MET A 91 24.59 1.63 33.24
N GLY A 92 25.67 0.98 33.71
CA GLY A 92 26.51 1.44 34.83
C GLY A 92 27.77 2.23 34.43
N GLY A 93 28.04 2.40 33.14
CA GLY A 93 29.32 2.88 32.61
C GLY A 93 29.69 4.34 32.94
N LYS A 94 30.32 4.58 34.09
CA LYS A 94 31.10 5.81 34.31
C LYS A 94 32.36 5.81 33.44
N LEU A 95 32.55 6.86 32.65
CA LEU A 95 33.80 7.14 31.93
C LEU A 95 34.95 7.39 32.92
N SER A 96 35.71 6.34 33.24
CA SER A 96 36.89 6.44 34.10
C SER A 96 38.06 7.07 33.35
N LYS A 97 38.28 8.37 33.54
CA LYS A 97 39.57 8.99 33.22
C LYS A 97 40.60 8.51 34.24
N ARG A 98 41.53 7.64 33.82
CA ARG A 98 42.83 7.51 34.49
C ARG A 98 43.91 8.16 33.64
N SER A 99 44.56 9.17 34.20
CA SER A 99 45.80 9.74 33.69
C SER A 99 46.92 8.71 33.78
N ALA A 100 47.67 8.55 32.70
CA ALA A 100 48.92 7.79 32.68
C ALA A 100 50.07 8.78 32.46
N GLN A 101 51.03 8.80 33.39
CA GLN A 101 52.20 9.66 33.32
C GLN A 101 53.43 8.81 33.70
N ARG A 102 54.36 8.70 32.74
CA ARG A 102 55.83 8.50 32.82
C ARG A 102 56.42 7.97 34.16
N GLN A 103 57.42 7.07 34.22
CA GLN A 103 58.29 6.32 33.27
C GLN A 103 59.26 5.46 34.16
N PRO A 104 60.41 4.89 33.72
CA PRO A 104 60.83 4.36 32.42
C PRO A 104 61.42 2.93 32.48
N SER A 105 61.70 2.34 31.31
CA SER A 105 62.87 1.46 31.12
C SER A 105 63.35 1.52 29.66
N ARG A 106 64.63 1.18 29.43
CA ARG A 106 65.31 1.15 28.11
C ARG A 106 65.11 -0.27 27.49
N SER A 107 65.49 -0.62 26.24
CA SER A 107 66.63 -0.16 25.44
C SER A 107 66.53 -0.58 23.96
N TYR A 108 66.97 0.30 23.03
CA TYR A 108 67.63 -0.01 21.73
C TYR A 108 66.81 -0.76 20.63
N SER A 109 67.00 -0.54 19.31
CA SER A 109 67.83 0.47 18.60
C SER A 109 67.28 0.86 17.20
N ARG A 110 67.98 1.77 16.53
CA ARG A 110 67.64 2.51 15.28
C ARG A 110 67.55 1.67 13.99
N GLY A 111 66.83 2.22 13.00
CA GLY A 111 67.03 1.94 11.56
C GLY A 111 66.17 2.81 10.62
N ILE A 112 66.76 3.86 10.04
CA ILE A 112 66.22 4.65 8.89
C ILE A 112 67.42 5.08 8.03
N PRO A 113 67.43 4.75 6.74
CA PRO A 113 67.44 5.76 5.65
C PRO A 113 66.56 5.28 4.47
N SER A 114 66.16 6.02 3.43
CA SER A 114 66.02 7.44 3.06
C SER A 114 65.55 7.44 1.59
N TYR A 115 65.21 8.60 1.02
CA TYR A 115 64.81 8.82 -0.39
C TYR A 115 65.65 8.13 -1.49
N SER A 116 64.99 7.83 -2.62
CA SER A 116 65.58 7.81 -3.98
C SER A 116 64.54 8.22 -5.04
N GLN A 117 64.92 8.99 -6.06
CA GLN A 117 64.04 9.43 -7.17
C GLN A 117 64.45 8.81 -8.51
N SER A 118 63.46 8.44 -9.34
CA SER A 118 63.51 8.42 -10.82
C SER A 118 64.58 7.53 -11.50
N PRO A 119 64.66 7.49 -12.85
CA PRO A 119 63.63 7.69 -13.89
C PRO A 119 63.46 6.43 -14.79
N TYR A 120 62.49 6.41 -15.71
CA TYR A 120 62.73 6.51 -17.17
C TYR A 120 61.44 6.35 -18.00
N ASN A 121 61.53 6.76 -19.28
CA ASN A 121 60.43 6.88 -20.22
C ASN A 121 60.81 6.19 -21.55
N GLN A 122 59.96 5.31 -22.08
CA GLN A 122 60.00 4.68 -23.40
C GLN A 122 58.70 3.86 -23.57
N GLY A 123 58.03 3.77 -24.73
CA GLY A 123 58.28 4.42 -26.02
C GLY A 123 57.93 3.47 -27.19
N TYR A 124 57.19 3.96 -28.20
CA TYR A 124 56.70 3.20 -29.39
C TYR A 124 55.65 2.10 -29.09
N ALA A 125 54.75 1.71 -30.00
CA ALA A 125 54.13 2.37 -31.17
C ALA A 125 52.85 1.57 -31.55
N PRO A 126 51.85 2.15 -32.23
CA PRO A 126 50.60 1.45 -32.56
C PRO A 126 50.71 0.56 -33.79
N TYR A 127 50.08 -0.62 -33.75
CA TYR A 127 49.79 -1.43 -34.94
C TYR A 127 48.31 -1.28 -35.33
N GLN A 128 48.06 -0.72 -36.52
CA GLN A 128 46.75 -0.82 -37.17
C GLN A 128 46.68 -2.15 -37.96
N GLN A 129 45.50 -2.77 -37.97
CA GLN A 129 45.12 -3.72 -39.02
C GLN A 129 43.76 -3.30 -39.57
N GLN A 130 43.74 -3.00 -40.87
CA GLN A 130 42.51 -2.82 -41.64
C GLN A 130 42.20 -4.13 -42.38
N TYR A 131 40.97 -4.62 -42.26
CA TYR A 131 40.36 -5.55 -43.21
C TYR A 131 38.87 -5.17 -43.39
N PRO A 132 38.22 -5.55 -44.51
CA PRO A 132 37.41 -4.58 -45.26
C PRO A 132 35.90 -4.62 -44.97
N THR A 133 35.25 -3.51 -45.29
CA THR A 133 33.79 -3.33 -45.27
C THR A 133 33.08 -4.09 -46.39
N PRO A 134 32.06 -4.91 -46.09
CA PRO A 134 31.04 -5.31 -47.06
C PRO A 134 30.12 -4.13 -47.44
N PRO A 135 29.46 -4.16 -48.61
CA PRO A 135 28.45 -3.17 -48.99
C PRO A 135 27.14 -3.33 -48.17
N PRO A 136 26.31 -2.26 -48.06
CA PRO A 136 25.09 -2.30 -47.26
C PRO A 136 23.98 -3.15 -47.92
N PRO A 137 23.32 -4.05 -47.17
CA PRO A 137 22.04 -4.63 -47.60
C PRO A 137 20.97 -3.54 -47.69
N SER A 138 20.17 -3.58 -48.77
CA SER A 138 19.00 -2.73 -48.94
C SER A 138 17.93 -3.01 -47.87
N TYR A 139 17.11 -1.99 -47.57
CA TYR A 139 15.86 -2.15 -46.83
C TYR A 139 15.07 -3.36 -47.31
N ASN A 140 14.66 -4.22 -46.37
CA ASN A 140 13.47 -5.04 -46.52
C ASN A 140 12.83 -5.27 -45.15
N ASP A 141 11.55 -5.63 -45.14
CA ASP A 141 10.68 -5.44 -43.97
C ASP A 141 10.71 -6.62 -42.95
N GLN A 142 10.12 -6.38 -41.78
CA GLN A 142 9.66 -7.33 -40.75
C GLN A 142 10.69 -8.11 -39.91
N ALA A 143 10.83 -7.69 -38.65
CA ALA A 143 11.14 -8.56 -37.51
C ALA A 143 10.63 -7.95 -36.18
N GLN A 144 9.30 -7.81 -36.01
CA GLN A 144 8.72 -7.20 -34.80
C GLN A 144 8.58 -8.23 -33.65
N GLY A 145 9.30 -8.02 -32.56
CA GLY A 145 9.13 -8.81 -31.33
C GLY A 145 7.82 -8.46 -30.57
N PRO A 146 7.11 -9.44 -29.97
CA PRO A 146 5.71 -9.26 -29.55
C PRO A 146 5.46 -8.17 -28.50
N ASN A 147 6.32 -8.04 -27.48
CA ASN A 147 6.04 -7.12 -26.35
C ASN A 147 5.95 -5.64 -26.75
N LYS A 148 6.69 -5.19 -27.77
CA LYS A 148 6.62 -3.79 -28.27
C LYS A 148 5.34 -3.49 -29.05
N ARG A 149 4.55 -4.52 -29.41
CA ARG A 149 3.24 -4.39 -30.06
C ARG A 149 2.12 -4.16 -29.03
N LEU A 150 2.18 -4.88 -27.90
CA LEU A 150 1.18 -4.82 -26.81
C LEU A 150 1.09 -3.42 -26.16
N GLU A 151 2.19 -2.84 -25.70
CA GLU A 151 2.18 -1.49 -25.07
C GLU A 151 1.65 -0.39 -26.00
N ARG A 152 1.68 -0.62 -27.32
CA ARG A 152 1.16 0.30 -28.34
C ARG A 152 -0.30 0.03 -28.74
N LYS A 153 -0.84 -1.12 -28.37
CA LYS A 153 -2.24 -1.52 -28.63
C LYS A 153 -3.19 -0.97 -27.56
N PHE A 154 -2.80 -0.96 -26.30
CA PHE A 154 -3.71 -0.58 -25.20
C PHE A 154 -3.75 0.93 -24.90
N SER A 155 -4.35 1.71 -25.81
CA SER A 155 -4.60 3.16 -25.61
C SER A 155 -5.96 3.45 -24.94
N LYS A 156 -6.18 4.67 -24.39
CA LYS A 156 -7.49 5.06 -23.81
C LYS A 156 -8.48 5.37 -24.94
N ILE A 157 -9.69 4.86 -24.81
CA ILE A 157 -10.84 5.21 -25.66
C ILE A 157 -11.33 6.63 -25.30
N ASP A 158 -11.51 7.49 -26.30
CA ASP A 158 -12.16 8.80 -26.15
C ASP A 158 -13.70 8.69 -26.09
N ASP A 159 -14.36 9.67 -25.48
CA ASP A 159 -15.76 9.54 -25.04
C ASP A 159 -16.79 10.18 -26.00
N ASN A 160 -16.43 10.43 -27.28
CA ASN A 160 -17.18 11.32 -28.20
C ASN A 160 -17.27 10.80 -29.66
N TYR A 161 -17.76 9.57 -29.85
CA TYR A 161 -18.01 8.99 -31.17
C TYR A 161 -19.42 9.27 -31.71
N LYS A 162 -19.58 9.15 -33.03
CA LYS A 162 -20.83 9.44 -33.75
C LYS A 162 -21.39 8.24 -34.53
N THR A 163 -20.58 7.23 -34.83
CA THR A 163 -21.01 6.00 -35.51
C THR A 163 -20.43 4.76 -34.81
N LEU A 164 -21.01 3.58 -35.09
CA LEU A 164 -20.51 2.32 -34.55
C LEU A 164 -19.10 2.00 -35.03
N GLU A 165 -18.76 2.30 -36.29
CA GLU A 165 -17.41 2.05 -36.83
C GLU A 165 -16.34 2.80 -36.03
N GLN A 166 -16.63 4.02 -35.58
CA GLN A 166 -15.70 4.82 -34.76
C GLN A 166 -15.46 4.19 -33.37
N VAL A 167 -16.48 3.54 -32.80
CA VAL A 167 -16.37 2.78 -31.53
C VAL A 167 -15.57 1.49 -31.78
N THR A 168 -15.88 0.76 -32.84
CA THR A 168 -15.16 -0.45 -33.27
C THR A 168 -13.67 -0.18 -33.47
N ASP A 169 -13.33 0.81 -34.29
CA ASP A 169 -11.96 1.28 -34.50
C ASP A 169 -11.28 1.69 -33.18
N ALA A 170 -12.03 2.27 -32.24
CA ALA A 170 -11.49 2.68 -30.95
C ALA A 170 -11.17 1.49 -30.05
N LEU A 171 -12.00 0.43 -30.05
CA LEU A 171 -11.73 -0.82 -29.35
C LEU A 171 -10.47 -1.51 -29.91
N ALA A 172 -10.31 -1.53 -31.23
CA ALA A 172 -9.11 -2.05 -31.90
C ALA A 172 -7.85 -1.23 -31.57
N ARG A 173 -7.95 0.11 -31.58
CA ARG A 173 -6.89 1.04 -31.13
C ARG A 173 -6.66 1.02 -29.62
N ALA A 174 -7.57 0.46 -28.83
CA ALA A 174 -7.46 0.24 -27.40
C ALA A 174 -7.04 -1.19 -27.05
N GLY A 175 -6.75 -2.02 -28.05
CA GLY A 175 -5.99 -3.26 -27.89
C GLY A 175 -6.82 -4.53 -27.73
N LEU A 176 -8.14 -4.46 -27.93
CA LEU A 176 -8.91 -5.66 -28.19
C LEU A 176 -8.41 -6.27 -29.50
N GLU A 177 -7.62 -7.34 -29.41
CA GLU A 177 -7.08 -8.04 -30.59
C GLU A 177 -8.12 -8.97 -31.20
N SER A 178 -8.81 -9.69 -30.30
CA SER A 178 -9.82 -10.70 -30.56
C SER A 178 -10.53 -11.05 -29.25
N SER A 179 -11.67 -11.73 -29.34
CA SER A 179 -12.47 -12.25 -28.23
C SER A 179 -13.46 -13.28 -28.75
N ASN A 180 -13.82 -14.29 -27.96
CA ASN A 180 -14.97 -15.14 -28.24
C ASN A 180 -16.22 -14.53 -27.57
N LEU A 181 -17.40 -14.67 -28.17
CA LEU A 181 -18.63 -14.04 -27.65
C LEU A 181 -19.63 -15.08 -27.12
N ILE A 182 -20.21 -14.83 -25.94
CA ILE A 182 -21.27 -15.65 -25.34
C ILE A 182 -22.48 -14.75 -25.10
N VAL A 183 -23.70 -15.20 -25.42
CA VAL A 183 -24.93 -14.42 -25.24
C VAL A 183 -25.90 -15.13 -24.29
N GLY A 184 -26.26 -14.44 -23.21
CA GLY A 184 -27.29 -14.86 -22.26
C GLY A 184 -28.52 -13.95 -22.37
N ILE A 185 -29.69 -14.54 -22.60
CA ILE A 185 -30.96 -13.81 -22.69
C ILE A 185 -31.89 -14.23 -21.55
N ASP A 186 -32.27 -13.24 -20.76
CA ASP A 186 -33.30 -13.34 -19.72
C ASP A 186 -34.68 -13.57 -20.37
N PHE A 187 -35.40 -14.57 -19.88
CA PHE A 187 -36.79 -14.88 -20.23
C PHE A 187 -37.68 -14.95 -18.97
N THR A 188 -37.32 -14.20 -17.93
CA THR A 188 -38.16 -14.08 -16.74
C THR A 188 -39.45 -13.30 -16.98
N LYS A 189 -40.43 -13.52 -16.10
CA LYS A 189 -41.79 -13.00 -16.20
C LYS A 189 -41.88 -11.48 -16.09
N SER A 190 -40.91 -10.81 -15.47
CA SER A 190 -40.90 -9.34 -15.37
C SER A 190 -40.96 -8.67 -16.74
N ASN A 191 -40.38 -9.30 -17.77
CA ASN A 191 -40.45 -8.92 -19.17
C ASN A 191 -41.88 -8.83 -19.75
N GLU A 192 -42.92 -9.34 -19.08
CA GLU A 192 -44.32 -9.09 -19.44
C GLU A 192 -44.74 -7.63 -19.20
N TRP A 193 -44.24 -6.98 -18.13
CA TRP A 193 -44.71 -5.67 -17.66
C TRP A 193 -43.64 -4.57 -17.65
N THR A 194 -42.35 -4.89 -17.64
CA THR A 194 -41.26 -3.90 -17.64
C THR A 194 -41.10 -3.12 -18.96
N GLY A 195 -41.91 -3.41 -19.98
CA GLY A 195 -42.11 -2.56 -21.17
C GLY A 195 -43.21 -1.50 -21.02
N THR A 196 -43.79 -1.30 -19.83
CA THR A 196 -44.96 -0.41 -19.62
C THR A 196 -44.74 1.03 -20.05
N ARG A 197 -43.57 1.62 -19.75
CA ARG A 197 -43.21 3.00 -20.12
C ARG A 197 -42.25 3.05 -21.31
N SER A 198 -41.27 2.15 -21.32
CA SER A 198 -40.17 2.08 -22.29
C SER A 198 -40.56 1.46 -23.64
N TYR A 199 -41.55 0.57 -23.67
CA TYR A 199 -41.95 -0.18 -24.88
C TYR A 199 -43.47 -0.25 -25.06
N ASN A 200 -44.14 0.90 -24.91
CA ASN A 200 -45.53 1.13 -25.29
C ASN A 200 -46.56 0.13 -24.70
N ARG A 201 -46.34 -0.34 -23.46
CA ARG A 201 -47.18 -1.35 -22.77
C ARG A 201 -47.22 -2.72 -23.47
N ARG A 202 -46.17 -3.07 -24.21
CA ARG A 202 -45.94 -4.42 -24.71
C ARG A 202 -44.91 -5.14 -23.84
N SER A 203 -44.89 -6.47 -23.87
CA SER A 203 -43.77 -7.24 -23.33
C SER A 203 -42.48 -6.89 -24.07
N LEU A 204 -41.34 -6.89 -23.37
CA LEU A 204 -40.04 -6.62 -23.97
C LEU A 204 -39.63 -7.67 -25.03
N HIS A 205 -40.21 -8.88 -24.99
CA HIS A 205 -40.03 -9.92 -26.00
C HIS A 205 -41.08 -9.92 -27.12
N HIS A 206 -41.99 -8.93 -27.18
CA HIS A 206 -43.02 -8.91 -28.23
C HIS A 206 -42.37 -8.89 -29.63
N ILE A 207 -42.67 -9.91 -30.44
CA ILE A 207 -42.17 -10.04 -31.82
C ILE A 207 -43.13 -9.32 -32.77
N GLY A 208 -42.58 -8.43 -33.61
CA GLY A 208 -43.33 -7.67 -34.62
C GLY A 208 -42.46 -7.31 -35.83
N GLU A 209 -42.92 -6.34 -36.63
CA GLU A 209 -42.15 -5.78 -37.76
C GLU A 209 -41.02 -4.86 -37.29
N GLU A 210 -41.22 -4.12 -36.19
CA GLU A 210 -40.18 -3.34 -35.52
C GLU A 210 -39.41 -4.19 -34.50
N GLN A 211 -38.10 -3.96 -34.40
CA GLN A 211 -37.25 -4.62 -33.40
C GLN A 211 -37.62 -4.22 -31.97
N ASN A 212 -37.83 -5.18 -31.08
CA ASN A 212 -38.01 -4.94 -29.64
C ASN A 212 -36.67 -4.59 -28.94
N PRO A 213 -36.67 -4.15 -27.67
CA PRO A 213 -35.45 -3.68 -26.99
C PRO A 213 -34.33 -4.72 -26.92
N TYR A 214 -34.65 -6.00 -26.79
CA TYR A 214 -33.67 -7.10 -26.87
C TYR A 214 -33.06 -7.18 -28.27
N GLU A 215 -33.88 -7.25 -29.33
CA GLU A 215 -33.39 -7.31 -30.72
C GLU A 215 -32.50 -6.10 -31.08
N GLN A 216 -32.84 -4.91 -30.59
CA GLN A 216 -32.03 -3.71 -30.78
C GLN A 216 -30.68 -3.82 -30.05
N ALA A 217 -30.67 -4.26 -28.79
CA ALA A 217 -29.45 -4.44 -28.01
C ALA A 217 -28.50 -5.49 -28.65
N ILE A 218 -29.05 -6.64 -29.05
CA ILE A 218 -28.34 -7.72 -29.77
C ILE A 218 -27.76 -7.18 -31.09
N SER A 219 -28.56 -6.46 -31.88
CA SER A 219 -28.17 -5.86 -33.16
C SER A 219 -27.02 -4.85 -33.05
N ILE A 220 -27.05 -3.98 -32.03
CA ILE A 220 -26.01 -2.93 -31.85
C ILE A 220 -24.71 -3.51 -31.30
N ILE A 221 -24.79 -4.41 -30.31
CA ILE A 221 -23.60 -5.11 -29.79
C ILE A 221 -22.99 -5.97 -30.89
N GLY A 222 -23.80 -6.73 -31.61
CA GLY A 222 -23.33 -7.59 -32.71
C GLY A 222 -22.59 -6.82 -33.80
N LYS A 223 -23.12 -5.67 -34.23
CA LYS A 223 -22.43 -4.79 -35.21
C LYS A 223 -21.11 -4.21 -34.72
N THR A 224 -20.86 -4.20 -33.42
CA THR A 224 -19.62 -3.64 -32.85
C THR A 224 -18.60 -4.73 -32.49
N LEU A 225 -19.05 -5.86 -31.93
CA LEU A 225 -18.17 -6.95 -31.50
C LEU A 225 -17.89 -8.03 -32.55
N SER A 226 -18.73 -8.24 -33.57
CA SER A 226 -18.49 -9.25 -34.62
C SER A 226 -17.16 -9.08 -35.36
N SER A 227 -16.58 -7.87 -35.39
CA SER A 227 -15.25 -7.62 -35.96
C SER A 227 -14.07 -8.15 -35.11
N PHE A 228 -14.34 -8.63 -33.90
CA PHE A 228 -13.35 -9.20 -32.97
C PHE A 228 -13.58 -10.69 -32.65
N ASP A 229 -14.67 -11.29 -33.16
CA ASP A 229 -15.05 -12.68 -32.88
C ASP A 229 -14.10 -13.66 -33.61
N GLU A 230 -13.43 -14.58 -32.89
CA GLU A 230 -12.37 -15.42 -33.51
C GLU A 230 -12.91 -16.49 -34.47
N ASP A 231 -14.07 -17.07 -34.14
CA ASP A 231 -14.68 -18.19 -34.87
C ASP A 231 -16.09 -17.90 -35.41
N ASN A 232 -16.70 -16.79 -34.99
CA ASN A 232 -18.10 -16.42 -35.28
C ASN A 232 -19.13 -17.46 -34.76
N LEU A 233 -18.76 -18.29 -33.76
CA LEU A 233 -19.59 -19.36 -33.18
C LEU A 233 -20.06 -18.99 -31.77
N ILE A 234 -21.13 -18.19 -31.71
CA ILE A 234 -21.64 -17.60 -30.47
C ILE A 234 -22.50 -18.62 -29.70
N PRO A 235 -22.11 -19.07 -28.50
CA PRO A 235 -22.98 -19.89 -27.65
C PRO A 235 -24.11 -19.01 -27.10
N CYS A 236 -25.36 -19.41 -27.33
CA CYS A 236 -26.54 -18.64 -26.95
C CYS A 236 -27.42 -19.42 -25.99
N PHE A 237 -27.72 -18.79 -24.84
CA PHE A 237 -28.49 -19.40 -23.76
C PHE A 237 -29.66 -18.54 -23.33
N GLY A 238 -30.78 -19.19 -23.04
CA GLY A 238 -31.90 -18.61 -22.30
C GLY A 238 -31.89 -19.02 -20.83
N PHE A 239 -32.40 -18.16 -19.95
CA PHE A 239 -32.56 -18.46 -18.52
C PHE A 239 -33.79 -17.74 -17.94
N GLY A 240 -34.30 -18.21 -16.79
CA GLY A 240 -35.45 -17.59 -16.11
C GLY A 240 -36.84 -18.00 -16.61
N ASP A 241 -36.93 -18.84 -17.65
CA ASP A 241 -38.20 -19.36 -18.13
C ASP A 241 -38.81 -20.42 -17.17
N ALA A 242 -39.96 -20.98 -17.53
CA ALA A 242 -40.64 -22.00 -16.73
C ALA A 242 -39.92 -23.36 -16.67
N SER A 243 -38.89 -23.61 -17.48
CA SER A 243 -38.03 -24.81 -17.41
C SER A 243 -36.75 -24.58 -16.60
N THR A 244 -36.08 -23.43 -16.75
CA THR A 244 -34.78 -23.15 -16.11
C THR A 244 -34.87 -22.50 -14.73
N HIS A 245 -35.90 -21.68 -14.49
CA HIS A 245 -36.09 -20.94 -13.24
C HIS A 245 -34.82 -20.14 -12.84
N ASP A 246 -34.46 -20.07 -11.56
CA ASP A 246 -33.25 -19.42 -11.04
C ASP A 246 -32.05 -20.38 -10.86
N GLN A 247 -32.08 -21.59 -11.44
CA GLN A 247 -31.06 -22.63 -11.25
C GLN A 247 -30.31 -23.04 -12.52
N GLU A 248 -30.98 -23.10 -13.68
CA GLU A 248 -30.41 -23.65 -14.93
C GLU A 248 -30.36 -22.65 -16.09
N VAL A 249 -29.87 -23.11 -17.25
CA VAL A 249 -29.93 -22.41 -18.55
C VAL A 249 -30.33 -23.39 -19.65
N PHE A 250 -30.94 -22.91 -20.74
CA PHE A 250 -31.21 -23.71 -21.93
C PHE A 250 -30.42 -23.20 -23.14
N SER A 251 -29.93 -24.08 -24.01
CA SER A 251 -29.28 -23.71 -25.28
C SER A 251 -30.31 -23.33 -26.34
N PHE A 252 -29.93 -22.45 -27.27
CA PHE A 252 -30.77 -22.06 -28.41
C PHE A 252 -30.98 -23.19 -29.45
N TYR A 253 -30.23 -24.29 -29.36
CA TYR A 253 -30.37 -25.45 -30.23
C TYR A 253 -30.41 -26.78 -29.44
N PRO A 254 -31.21 -27.79 -29.88
CA PRO A 254 -31.33 -29.08 -29.18
C PRO A 254 -30.10 -29.99 -29.28
N ASP A 255 -29.23 -29.75 -30.24
CA ASP A 255 -27.94 -30.43 -30.45
C ASP A 255 -26.76 -29.63 -29.86
N GLU A 256 -27.06 -28.66 -28.98
CA GLU A 256 -26.11 -27.77 -28.28
C GLU A 256 -25.19 -26.93 -29.19
N ARG A 257 -25.42 -26.93 -30.52
CA ARG A 257 -24.61 -26.15 -31.47
C ARG A 257 -24.69 -24.65 -31.20
N PHE A 258 -23.61 -23.95 -31.50
CA PHE A 258 -23.53 -22.49 -31.39
C PHE A 258 -24.14 -21.80 -32.62
N CYS A 259 -24.46 -20.51 -32.47
CA CYS A 259 -25.02 -19.67 -33.52
C CYS A 259 -23.90 -19.10 -34.40
N ASN A 260 -24.03 -19.21 -35.72
CA ASN A 260 -23.10 -18.65 -36.70
C ASN A 260 -23.32 -17.13 -36.86
N GLY A 261 -22.78 -16.35 -35.93
CA GLY A 261 -22.89 -14.90 -35.86
C GLY A 261 -24.26 -14.37 -35.43
N PHE A 262 -24.32 -13.07 -35.15
CA PHE A 262 -25.50 -12.39 -34.56
C PHE A 262 -26.77 -12.44 -35.42
N GLU A 263 -26.68 -12.73 -36.72
CA GLU A 263 -27.85 -12.92 -37.58
C GLU A 263 -28.59 -14.22 -37.22
N GLU A 264 -27.88 -15.32 -36.95
CA GLU A 264 -28.50 -16.56 -36.48
C GLU A 264 -29.00 -16.44 -35.03
N VAL A 265 -28.31 -15.67 -34.18
CA VAL A 265 -28.79 -15.32 -32.82
C VAL A 265 -30.14 -14.61 -32.87
N LEU A 266 -30.29 -13.60 -33.73
CA LEU A 266 -31.54 -12.86 -33.91
C LEU A 266 -32.65 -13.73 -34.52
N ALA A 267 -32.33 -14.57 -35.50
CA ALA A 267 -33.28 -15.51 -36.09
C ALA A 267 -33.83 -16.47 -35.03
N ARG A 268 -32.95 -17.15 -34.28
CA ARG A 268 -33.35 -18.10 -33.22
C ARG A 268 -34.06 -17.42 -32.06
N TYR A 269 -33.68 -16.21 -31.66
CA TYR A 269 -34.44 -15.45 -30.68
C TYR A 269 -35.90 -15.26 -31.12
N ARG A 270 -36.14 -14.84 -32.39
CA ARG A 270 -37.49 -14.66 -32.94
C ARG A 270 -38.27 -15.97 -33.11
N GLU A 271 -37.59 -17.09 -33.34
CA GLU A 271 -38.20 -18.42 -33.45
C GLU A 271 -38.55 -19.05 -32.10
N ILE A 272 -37.69 -18.90 -31.07
CA ILE A 272 -37.87 -19.53 -29.75
C ILE A 272 -38.87 -18.74 -28.89
N VAL A 273 -38.81 -17.40 -28.89
CA VAL A 273 -39.64 -16.54 -28.03
C VAL A 273 -41.14 -16.87 -28.05
N PRO A 274 -41.81 -17.14 -29.20
CA PRO A 274 -43.23 -17.49 -29.23
C PRO A 274 -43.59 -18.80 -28.55
N GLU A 275 -42.63 -19.72 -28.36
CA GLU A 275 -42.85 -21.03 -27.72
C GLU A 275 -42.56 -20.99 -26.21
N LEU A 276 -41.76 -20.03 -25.74
CA LEU A 276 -41.36 -19.92 -24.33
C LEU A 276 -42.51 -19.52 -23.39
N LYS A 277 -42.41 -20.02 -22.16
CA LYS A 277 -43.27 -19.60 -21.05
C LYS A 277 -42.44 -18.83 -20.02
N LEU A 278 -42.58 -17.51 -20.01
CA LEU A 278 -41.89 -16.61 -19.08
C LEU A 278 -42.29 -16.94 -17.62
N ALA A 279 -41.31 -17.07 -16.73
CA ALA A 279 -41.52 -17.43 -15.32
C ALA A 279 -40.36 -16.92 -14.44
N GLY A 280 -39.95 -17.68 -13.42
CA GLY A 280 -38.70 -17.47 -12.69
C GLY A 280 -38.63 -16.24 -11.77
N PRO A 281 -37.78 -16.30 -10.73
CA PRO A 281 -37.02 -15.14 -10.26
C PRO A 281 -35.75 -14.96 -11.12
N THR A 282 -35.39 -13.72 -11.44
CA THR A 282 -34.20 -13.44 -12.26
C THR A 282 -32.91 -13.69 -11.47
N SER A 283 -32.03 -14.52 -12.02
CA SER A 283 -30.74 -14.90 -11.42
C SER A 283 -29.71 -15.07 -12.53
N PHE A 284 -28.58 -14.36 -12.44
CA PHE A 284 -27.54 -14.42 -13.48
C PHE A 284 -26.47 -15.48 -13.17
N ALA A 285 -26.46 -16.05 -11.96
CA ALA A 285 -25.51 -17.08 -11.58
C ALA A 285 -25.49 -18.31 -12.55
N PRO A 286 -26.64 -18.87 -13.01
CA PRO A 286 -26.61 -20.03 -13.92
C PRO A 286 -25.89 -19.76 -15.24
N VAL A 287 -26.08 -18.58 -15.85
CA VAL A 287 -25.46 -18.23 -17.15
C VAL A 287 -24.00 -17.79 -16.99
N ILE A 288 -23.64 -17.16 -15.87
CA ILE A 288 -22.24 -16.85 -15.55
C ILE A 288 -21.45 -18.14 -15.27
N GLU A 289 -22.05 -19.13 -14.59
CA GLU A 289 -21.44 -20.45 -14.42
C GLU A 289 -21.29 -21.21 -15.75
N MET A 290 -22.27 -21.12 -16.66
CA MET A 290 -22.15 -21.68 -18.02
C MET A 290 -20.98 -21.04 -18.77
N ALA A 291 -20.83 -19.72 -18.73
CA ALA A 291 -19.71 -19.03 -19.36
C ALA A 291 -18.34 -19.44 -18.78
N ILE A 292 -18.24 -19.67 -17.47
CA ILE A 292 -17.01 -20.23 -16.85
C ILE A 292 -16.71 -21.63 -17.40
N THR A 293 -17.74 -22.45 -17.65
CA THR A 293 -17.59 -23.80 -18.23
C THR A 293 -17.02 -23.73 -19.65
N ILE A 294 -17.58 -22.86 -20.49
CA ILE A 294 -17.12 -22.62 -21.87
C ILE A 294 -15.68 -22.11 -21.91
N VAL A 295 -15.30 -21.21 -20.99
CA VAL A 295 -13.93 -20.68 -20.88
C VAL A 295 -12.92 -21.76 -20.48
N GLU A 296 -13.30 -22.78 -19.73
CA GLU A 296 -12.42 -23.94 -19.45
C GLU A 296 -12.40 -24.97 -20.59
N GLN A 297 -13.54 -25.21 -21.25
CA GLN A 297 -13.63 -26.09 -22.43
C GLN A 297 -12.79 -25.56 -23.62
N SER A 298 -12.79 -24.25 -23.83
CA SER A 298 -11.93 -23.51 -24.78
C SER A 298 -10.48 -23.30 -24.28
N HIS A 299 -10.06 -24.05 -23.27
CA HIS A 299 -8.70 -24.03 -22.70
C HIS A 299 -8.20 -22.66 -22.21
N GLY A 300 -9.11 -21.75 -21.86
CA GLY A 300 -8.81 -20.41 -21.37
C GLY A 300 -8.68 -19.35 -22.47
N GLN A 301 -9.33 -19.50 -23.63
CA GLN A 301 -9.54 -18.36 -24.55
C GLN A 301 -10.34 -17.24 -23.86
N TYR A 302 -10.15 -16.00 -24.31
CA TYR A 302 -10.86 -14.84 -23.76
C TYR A 302 -12.31 -14.80 -24.24
N HIS A 303 -13.24 -14.71 -23.30
CA HIS A 303 -14.66 -14.60 -23.62
C HIS A 303 -15.29 -13.32 -23.07
N VAL A 304 -16.23 -12.75 -23.83
CA VAL A 304 -17.14 -11.69 -23.38
C VAL A 304 -18.56 -12.25 -23.31
N LEU A 305 -19.07 -12.42 -22.09
CA LEU A 305 -20.46 -12.77 -21.83
C LEU A 305 -21.32 -11.51 -21.87
N VAL A 306 -22.24 -11.44 -22.83
CA VAL A 306 -23.27 -10.41 -22.95
C VAL A 306 -24.57 -10.95 -22.36
N ILE A 307 -24.95 -10.48 -21.17
CA ILE A 307 -26.25 -10.75 -20.55
C ILE A 307 -27.19 -9.61 -20.91
N ILE A 308 -28.38 -9.91 -21.42
CA ILE A 308 -29.44 -8.92 -21.64
C ILE A 308 -30.61 -9.30 -20.75
N ALA A 309 -31.08 -8.36 -19.92
CA ALA A 309 -32.09 -8.60 -18.89
C ALA A 309 -32.88 -7.34 -18.52
N ASP A 310 -34.03 -7.50 -17.87
CA ASP A 310 -34.87 -6.35 -17.47
C ASP A 310 -34.52 -5.70 -16.12
N GLY A 311 -33.41 -6.14 -15.52
CA GLY A 311 -32.74 -5.49 -14.41
C GLY A 311 -33.18 -5.93 -13.01
N GLN A 312 -34.07 -6.92 -12.89
CA GLN A 312 -34.69 -7.28 -11.61
C GLN A 312 -34.11 -8.58 -11.00
N VAL A 313 -32.84 -8.60 -10.58
CA VAL A 313 -32.36 -9.66 -9.67
C VAL A 313 -33.25 -9.63 -8.43
N THR A 314 -34.01 -10.70 -8.18
CA THR A 314 -35.16 -10.58 -7.29
C THR A 314 -34.72 -10.45 -5.83
N ARG A 315 -35.02 -9.29 -5.23
CA ARG A 315 -35.13 -9.19 -3.77
C ARG A 315 -36.26 -10.08 -3.29
N SER A 316 -36.02 -10.87 -2.24
CA SER A 316 -37.14 -11.50 -1.53
C SER A 316 -37.97 -10.42 -0.84
N VAL A 317 -39.28 -10.65 -0.72
CA VAL A 317 -40.22 -9.74 -0.03
C VAL A 317 -39.83 -9.57 1.46
N ASP A 318 -39.10 -10.54 2.01
CA ASP A 318 -38.61 -10.56 3.40
C ASP A 318 -37.24 -9.87 3.60
N THR A 319 -36.60 -9.35 2.55
CA THR A 319 -35.22 -8.83 2.64
C THR A 319 -35.19 -7.42 3.23
N VAL A 320 -34.53 -7.23 4.37
CA VAL A 320 -34.38 -5.92 5.02
C VAL A 320 -33.44 -5.03 4.18
N ASN A 321 -33.77 -3.73 4.06
CA ASN A 321 -32.92 -2.74 3.38
C ASN A 321 -31.47 -2.80 3.89
N GLY A 322 -30.53 -3.11 3.00
CA GLY A 322 -29.10 -3.28 3.32
C GLY A 322 -28.61 -4.73 3.37
N GLN A 323 -29.48 -5.73 3.13
CA GLN A 323 -29.09 -7.13 2.94
C GLN A 323 -29.42 -7.61 1.51
N LEU A 324 -28.59 -8.52 0.99
CA LEU A 324 -28.79 -9.17 -0.31
C LEU A 324 -29.70 -10.40 -0.15
N SER A 325 -30.54 -10.66 -1.16
CA SER A 325 -31.29 -11.90 -1.31
C SER A 325 -30.37 -13.10 -1.63
N PRO A 326 -30.84 -14.35 -1.48
CA PRO A 326 -30.06 -15.52 -1.88
C PRO A 326 -29.67 -15.52 -3.37
N GLN A 327 -30.53 -15.00 -4.26
CA GLN A 327 -30.28 -14.86 -5.68
C GLN A 327 -29.25 -13.74 -5.99
N GLU A 328 -29.36 -12.60 -5.31
CA GLU A 328 -28.36 -11.51 -5.36
C GLU A 328 -26.99 -12.03 -4.88
N MET A 329 -26.95 -12.78 -3.78
CA MET A 329 -25.72 -13.36 -3.21
C MET A 329 -25.07 -14.40 -4.14
N LYS A 330 -25.83 -15.37 -4.66
CA LYS A 330 -25.34 -16.32 -5.68
C LYS A 330 -24.78 -15.61 -6.91
N THR A 331 -25.45 -14.55 -7.37
CA THR A 331 -25.01 -13.75 -8.53
C THR A 331 -23.67 -13.05 -8.25
N VAL A 332 -23.52 -12.44 -7.07
CA VAL A 332 -22.23 -11.86 -6.63
C VAL A 332 -21.13 -12.92 -6.56
N GLU A 333 -21.40 -14.09 -5.98
CA GLU A 333 -20.42 -15.18 -5.90
C GLU A 333 -20.00 -15.69 -7.29
N ALA A 334 -20.95 -15.78 -8.24
CA ALA A 334 -20.68 -16.16 -9.62
C ALA A 334 -19.81 -15.14 -10.35
N ILE A 335 -20.05 -13.82 -10.18
CA ILE A 335 -19.21 -12.76 -10.77
C ILE A 335 -17.78 -12.80 -10.19
N VAL A 336 -17.66 -12.90 -8.86
CA VAL A 336 -16.36 -13.00 -8.18
C VAL A 336 -15.58 -14.24 -8.65
N LYS A 337 -16.26 -15.38 -8.82
CA LYS A 337 -15.70 -16.62 -9.38
C LYS A 337 -15.30 -16.46 -10.85
N ALA A 338 -16.10 -15.77 -11.66
CA ALA A 338 -15.79 -15.48 -13.07
C ALA A 338 -14.51 -14.66 -13.22
N SER A 339 -14.22 -13.74 -12.30
CA SER A 339 -12.96 -12.96 -12.31
C SER A 339 -11.68 -13.80 -12.17
N GLU A 340 -11.77 -15.08 -11.80
CA GLU A 340 -10.62 -15.98 -11.83
C GLU A 340 -10.28 -16.49 -13.24
N TYR A 341 -11.19 -16.36 -14.21
CA TYR A 341 -11.07 -16.83 -15.58
C TYR A 341 -10.90 -15.64 -16.55
N PRO A 342 -10.41 -15.85 -17.78
CA PRO A 342 -10.36 -14.81 -18.81
C PRO A 342 -11.77 -14.52 -19.38
N LEU A 343 -12.66 -14.01 -18.53
CA LEU A 343 -14.08 -13.83 -18.77
C LEU A 343 -14.56 -12.44 -18.31
N SER A 344 -14.93 -11.61 -19.26
CA SER A 344 -15.62 -10.34 -19.03
C SER A 344 -17.14 -10.51 -19.14
N ILE A 345 -17.90 -9.74 -18.37
CA ILE A 345 -19.36 -9.80 -18.29
C ILE A 345 -19.94 -8.40 -18.52
N ILE A 346 -20.80 -8.26 -19.52
CA ILE A 346 -21.59 -7.05 -19.77
C ILE A 346 -23.04 -7.36 -19.42
N LEU A 347 -23.64 -6.59 -18.53
CA LEU A 347 -25.08 -6.68 -18.23
C LEU A 347 -25.83 -5.50 -18.83
N VAL A 348 -26.63 -5.78 -19.86
CA VAL A 348 -27.46 -4.80 -20.57
C VAL A 348 -28.86 -4.78 -19.95
N GLY A 349 -29.18 -3.68 -19.27
CA GLY A 349 -30.49 -3.41 -18.70
C GLY A 349 -31.47 -2.81 -19.72
N VAL A 350 -32.50 -3.57 -20.10
CA VAL A 350 -33.60 -3.13 -20.99
C VAL A 350 -34.91 -2.94 -20.21
N GLY A 351 -35.79 -2.04 -20.65
CA GLY A 351 -37.09 -1.81 -19.98
C GLY A 351 -37.11 -0.72 -18.90
N ASP A 352 -38.10 -0.79 -18.00
CA ASP A 352 -38.48 0.27 -17.05
C ASP A 352 -37.62 0.35 -15.76
N GLY A 353 -36.82 -0.68 -15.43
CA GLY A 353 -35.95 -0.73 -14.25
C GLY A 353 -36.57 -1.41 -13.02
N PRO A 354 -36.06 -1.16 -11.78
CA PRO A 354 -35.30 0.01 -11.35
C PRO A 354 -33.77 -0.08 -11.54
N TRP A 355 -33.19 0.94 -12.18
CA TRP A 355 -31.78 0.95 -12.59
C TRP A 355 -30.79 1.43 -11.52
N ASP A 356 -31.22 2.27 -10.57
CA ASP A 356 -30.34 2.81 -9.52
C ASP A 356 -29.86 1.71 -8.56
N MET A 357 -30.68 0.68 -8.35
CA MET A 357 -30.29 -0.53 -7.61
C MET A 357 -29.22 -1.33 -8.33
N MET A 358 -29.24 -1.41 -9.67
CA MET A 358 -28.22 -2.14 -10.43
C MET A 358 -26.89 -1.37 -10.50
N LYS A 359 -26.94 -0.04 -10.59
CA LYS A 359 -25.75 0.82 -10.42
C LYS A 359 -25.14 0.65 -9.01
N GLN A 360 -25.97 0.55 -7.98
CA GLN A 360 -25.51 0.25 -6.61
C GLN A 360 -25.02 -1.20 -6.43
N PHE A 361 -25.59 -2.17 -7.14
CA PHE A 361 -25.17 -3.57 -7.08
C PHE A 361 -23.71 -3.71 -7.55
N ASP A 362 -23.42 -3.16 -8.73
CA ASP A 362 -22.09 -3.14 -9.38
C ASP A 362 -21.00 -2.51 -8.48
N ASP A 363 -21.26 -1.28 -8.00
CA ASP A 363 -20.37 -0.47 -7.15
C ASP A 363 -20.08 -1.11 -5.77
N ASN A 364 -20.83 -2.16 -5.38
CA ASN A 364 -20.70 -2.90 -4.13
C ASN A 364 -20.28 -4.37 -4.29
N ILE A 365 -20.02 -4.88 -5.49
CA ILE A 365 -19.48 -6.24 -5.68
C ILE A 365 -18.12 -6.34 -4.96
N PRO A 366 -17.90 -7.33 -4.07
CA PRO A 366 -16.70 -7.45 -3.26
C PRO A 366 -15.43 -7.75 -4.08
N ALA A 367 -14.28 -7.72 -3.41
CA ALA A 367 -12.96 -7.79 -4.03
C ALA A 367 -12.76 -9.06 -4.91
N ARG A 368 -12.77 -8.82 -6.23
CA ARG A 368 -12.51 -9.76 -7.33
C ARG A 368 -11.05 -9.70 -7.81
N ALA A 369 -10.61 -10.64 -8.65
CA ALA A 369 -9.20 -10.78 -9.03
C ALA A 369 -8.73 -9.72 -10.05
N PHE A 370 -9.59 -9.40 -11.01
CA PHE A 370 -9.61 -8.16 -11.79
C PHE A 370 -11.05 -7.64 -11.84
N ASP A 371 -11.27 -6.44 -12.36
CA ASP A 371 -12.63 -5.99 -12.66
C ASP A 371 -13.10 -6.61 -13.98
N ASN A 372 -14.23 -7.31 -13.96
CA ASN A 372 -14.69 -8.16 -15.04
C ASN A 372 -16.21 -8.08 -15.28
N PHE A 373 -16.88 -7.08 -14.70
CA PHE A 373 -18.33 -6.89 -14.80
C PHE A 373 -18.63 -5.41 -15.08
N GLN A 374 -19.58 -5.15 -15.97
CA GLN A 374 -19.99 -3.80 -16.38
C GLN A 374 -21.51 -3.74 -16.57
N PHE A 375 -22.21 -2.87 -15.83
CA PHE A 375 -23.65 -2.62 -16.03
C PHE A 375 -23.94 -1.46 -17.01
N VAL A 376 -24.90 -1.67 -17.93
CA VAL A 376 -25.27 -0.71 -18.99
C VAL A 376 -26.79 -0.50 -19.03
N ASN A 377 -27.25 0.74 -18.83
CA ASN A 377 -28.67 1.09 -18.93
C ASN A 377 -29.04 1.43 -20.39
N PHE A 378 -29.52 0.45 -21.16
CA PHE A 378 -29.91 0.62 -22.56
C PHE A 378 -31.07 1.61 -22.71
N THR A 379 -32.12 1.49 -21.88
CA THR A 379 -33.30 2.35 -21.95
C THR A 379 -32.94 3.82 -21.74
N GLU A 380 -32.11 4.13 -20.74
CA GLU A 380 -31.64 5.49 -20.47
C GLU A 380 -30.89 6.08 -21.67
N LEU A 381 -30.00 5.33 -22.31
CA LEU A 381 -29.25 5.80 -23.48
C LEU A 381 -30.14 5.97 -24.72
N MET A 382 -31.03 5.03 -25.00
CA MET A 382 -31.93 5.08 -26.15
C MET A 382 -33.07 6.11 -25.99
N SER A 383 -33.37 6.54 -24.75
CA SER A 383 -34.33 7.62 -24.48
C SER A 383 -33.83 9.01 -24.87
N LYS A 384 -32.51 9.23 -24.92
CA LYS A 384 -31.89 10.57 -25.09
C LYS A 384 -32.35 11.25 -26.39
N ASN A 385 -32.62 12.56 -26.34
CA ASN A 385 -33.07 13.34 -27.50
C ASN A 385 -31.90 13.74 -28.42
N VAL A 386 -31.32 12.75 -29.10
CA VAL A 386 -30.25 12.89 -30.10
C VAL A 386 -30.53 11.95 -31.29
N ASP A 387 -29.81 12.13 -32.39
CA ASP A 387 -29.91 11.26 -33.56
C ASP A 387 -29.65 9.77 -33.23
N ARG A 388 -30.36 8.89 -33.94
CA ARG A 388 -30.31 7.43 -33.76
C ARG A 388 -28.88 6.88 -33.81
N THR A 389 -28.06 7.28 -34.79
CA THR A 389 -26.68 6.77 -34.94
C THR A 389 -25.82 7.09 -33.71
N ARG A 390 -26.06 8.23 -33.07
CA ARG A 390 -25.38 8.63 -31.83
C ARG A 390 -25.90 7.89 -30.60
N LYS A 391 -27.16 7.46 -30.56
CA LYS A 391 -27.65 6.60 -29.47
C LYS A 391 -27.01 5.22 -29.56
N GLU A 392 -26.98 4.65 -30.76
CA GLU A 392 -26.36 3.35 -31.02
C GLU A 392 -24.86 3.40 -30.69
N ALA A 393 -24.12 4.44 -31.14
CA ALA A 393 -22.72 4.65 -30.79
C ALA A 393 -22.48 4.88 -29.28
N ALA A 394 -23.35 5.64 -28.59
CA ALA A 394 -23.23 5.85 -27.15
C ALA A 394 -23.52 4.59 -26.33
N PHE A 395 -24.45 3.74 -26.77
CA PHE A 395 -24.71 2.44 -26.14
C PHE A 395 -23.54 1.46 -26.36
N ALA A 396 -23.07 1.32 -27.60
CA ALA A 396 -21.90 0.49 -27.91
C ALA A 396 -20.67 0.93 -27.12
N LEU A 397 -20.41 2.24 -27.01
CA LEU A 397 -19.32 2.78 -26.19
C LEU A 397 -19.51 2.46 -24.70
N ALA A 398 -20.70 2.68 -24.13
CA ALA A 398 -20.97 2.41 -22.71
C ALA A 398 -20.85 0.93 -22.33
N ALA A 399 -21.18 0.02 -23.26
CA ALA A 399 -21.04 -1.41 -23.07
C ALA A 399 -19.59 -1.92 -23.21
N LEU A 400 -18.79 -1.29 -24.06
CA LEU A 400 -17.51 -1.86 -24.51
C LEU A 400 -16.27 -1.10 -24.06
N MET A 401 -16.39 0.13 -23.53
CA MET A 401 -15.25 0.97 -23.14
C MET A 401 -14.28 0.30 -22.15
N GLU A 402 -14.78 -0.60 -21.29
CA GLU A 402 -13.97 -1.33 -20.32
C GLU A 402 -13.25 -2.54 -20.92
N ILE A 403 -13.85 -3.20 -21.91
CA ILE A 403 -13.45 -4.54 -22.40
C ILE A 403 -11.97 -4.67 -22.78
N PRO A 404 -11.31 -3.69 -23.45
CA PRO A 404 -9.88 -3.79 -23.72
C PRO A 404 -9.01 -3.71 -22.47
N SER A 405 -9.46 -3.00 -21.42
CA SER A 405 -8.77 -2.95 -20.13
C SER A 405 -8.97 -4.22 -19.31
N GLN A 406 -10.16 -4.83 -19.39
CA GLN A 406 -10.48 -6.11 -18.76
C GLN A 406 -9.69 -7.25 -19.45
N TYR A 407 -9.68 -7.30 -20.79
CA TYR A 407 -8.80 -8.19 -21.58
C TYR A 407 -7.32 -8.06 -21.19
N LYS A 408 -6.81 -6.82 -21.10
CA LYS A 408 -5.45 -6.53 -20.65
C LYS A 408 -5.18 -7.03 -19.23
N ALA A 409 -6.16 -6.97 -18.33
CA ALA A 409 -6.03 -7.55 -16.99
C ALA A 409 -5.93 -9.09 -17.03
N THR A 410 -6.61 -9.78 -17.96
CA THR A 410 -6.43 -11.24 -18.13
C THR A 410 -5.01 -11.62 -18.58
N LEU A 411 -4.39 -10.79 -19.43
CA LEU A 411 -3.00 -10.90 -19.86
C LEU A 411 -2.03 -10.63 -18.69
N GLU A 412 -2.22 -9.53 -17.95
CA GLU A 412 -1.37 -9.16 -16.81
C GLU A 412 -1.46 -10.16 -15.65
N LEU A 413 -2.64 -10.73 -15.40
CA LEU A 413 -2.84 -11.80 -14.42
C LEU A 413 -2.31 -13.17 -14.90
N ASN A 414 -1.97 -13.32 -16.18
CA ASN A 414 -1.56 -14.59 -16.79
C ASN A 414 -2.61 -15.70 -16.62
N ILE A 415 -3.90 -15.35 -16.82
CA ILE A 415 -5.03 -16.29 -16.79
C ILE A 415 -5.57 -16.64 -18.20
N LEU A 416 -5.15 -15.91 -19.22
CA LEU A 416 -5.40 -16.26 -20.63
C LEU A 416 -4.58 -17.49 -21.04
N GLY A 417 -5.20 -18.43 -21.75
CA GLY A 417 -4.58 -19.69 -22.20
C GLY A 417 -4.27 -20.69 -21.08
N ALA A 418 -4.91 -20.54 -19.91
CA ALA A 418 -4.64 -21.35 -18.72
C ALA A 418 -5.91 -22.01 -18.17
N SER A 419 -6.18 -23.25 -18.60
CA SER A 419 -7.15 -24.11 -17.91
C SER A 419 -6.75 -24.33 -16.45
N ARG A 420 -7.74 -24.26 -15.55
CA ARG A 420 -7.62 -24.37 -14.09
C ARG A 420 -8.12 -25.71 -13.55
N GLY A 421 -8.91 -26.46 -14.31
CA GLY A 421 -9.53 -27.72 -13.89
C GLY A 421 -10.46 -27.56 -12.69
N LYS A 422 -11.18 -26.43 -12.61
CA LYS A 422 -11.98 -26.01 -11.44
C LYS A 422 -13.35 -25.41 -11.76
N ALA A 423 -13.77 -25.42 -13.02
CA ALA A 423 -15.17 -25.19 -13.38
C ALA A 423 -16.12 -26.16 -12.65
N ILE A 424 -17.39 -25.76 -12.54
CA ILE A 424 -18.49 -26.71 -12.38
C ILE A 424 -18.81 -27.17 -13.79
N ASP A 425 -18.80 -28.48 -14.04
CA ASP A 425 -19.18 -29.01 -15.34
C ASP A 425 -20.70 -28.87 -15.50
N ARG A 426 -21.13 -27.82 -16.23
CA ARG A 426 -22.52 -27.38 -16.34
C ARG A 426 -23.01 -27.63 -17.76
N ILE A 427 -24.06 -28.41 -17.90
CA ILE A 427 -24.65 -28.81 -19.19
C ILE A 427 -25.97 -28.04 -19.38
N PRO A 428 -26.23 -27.43 -20.54
CA PRO A 428 -27.49 -26.72 -20.79
C PRO A 428 -28.67 -27.68 -20.96
N LEU A 429 -29.88 -27.21 -20.70
CA LEU A 429 -31.10 -27.86 -21.16
C LEU A 429 -31.28 -27.63 -22.68
N PRO A 430 -31.96 -28.52 -23.42
CA PRO A 430 -32.40 -28.24 -24.78
C PRO A 430 -33.48 -27.13 -24.80
N PRO A 431 -33.77 -26.50 -25.96
CA PRO A 431 -34.85 -25.52 -26.11
C PRO A 431 -36.19 -25.98 -25.50
N PRO A 432 -36.89 -25.15 -24.71
CA PRO A 432 -38.12 -25.55 -24.02
C PRO A 432 -39.31 -25.82 -24.95
N MET A 433 -39.42 -27.08 -25.42
CA MET A 433 -40.50 -27.57 -26.25
C MET A 433 -41.84 -27.69 -25.48
N TYR A 434 -42.56 -26.58 -25.31
CA TYR A 434 -43.92 -26.55 -24.72
C TYR A 434 -45.01 -27.14 -25.65
N GLY A 435 -44.66 -28.16 -26.44
CA GLY A 435 -45.48 -28.80 -27.46
C GLY A 435 -45.42 -30.34 -27.50
N ALA A 436 -44.78 -31.01 -26.52
CA ALA A 436 -44.75 -32.47 -26.43
C ALA A 436 -44.97 -32.99 -24.99
N SER A 437 -45.94 -33.88 -24.81
CA SER A 437 -46.32 -34.42 -23.50
C SER A 437 -45.48 -35.62 -23.07
N PHE A 438 -44.34 -35.37 -22.42
CA PHE A 438 -43.58 -36.40 -21.71
C PHE A 438 -43.82 -36.38 -20.20
N SER A 439 -44.27 -37.52 -19.67
CA SER A 439 -44.43 -37.73 -18.23
C SER A 439 -43.17 -38.34 -17.63
N SER A 440 -42.75 -37.82 -16.47
CA SER A 440 -41.81 -38.51 -15.56
C SER A 440 -42.30 -38.33 -14.12
N SER A 441 -42.04 -39.34 -13.28
CA SER A 441 -42.73 -39.53 -12.00
C SER A 441 -41.92 -39.03 -10.81
N LYS A 442 -42.59 -38.30 -9.90
CA LYS A 442 -42.05 -37.96 -8.57
C LYS A 442 -42.20 -39.14 -7.61
N PRO A 443 -41.13 -39.57 -6.92
CA PRO A 443 -41.21 -40.14 -5.58
C PRO A 443 -41.62 -39.07 -4.56
N SER A 444 -42.00 -39.48 -3.35
CA SER A 444 -42.53 -38.58 -2.30
C SER A 444 -42.03 -38.96 -0.91
N GLN A 445 -42.48 -38.22 0.13
CA GLN A 445 -42.21 -38.40 1.56
C GLN A 445 -40.84 -37.89 2.06
N SER A 446 -40.72 -37.39 3.31
CA SER A 446 -41.72 -36.82 4.23
C SER A 446 -41.02 -35.99 5.32
N SER A 447 -41.73 -35.07 5.97
CA SER A 447 -41.28 -34.29 7.13
C SER A 447 -41.97 -34.76 8.40
N SER A 448 -41.29 -34.73 9.57
CA SER A 448 -41.94 -35.03 10.85
C SER A 448 -41.27 -34.43 12.10
N PHE A 449 -42.15 -33.98 13.00
CA PHE A 449 -41.97 -33.63 14.42
C PHE A 449 -41.35 -32.30 14.88
N GLU A 450 -41.75 -31.95 16.10
CA GLU A 450 -41.93 -30.61 16.66
C GLU A 450 -41.37 -30.50 18.10
N PRO A 451 -41.29 -29.28 18.70
CA PRO A 451 -40.63 -29.06 19.99
C PRO A 451 -41.53 -29.32 21.22
N SER A 452 -40.96 -29.19 22.42
CA SER A 452 -41.72 -29.14 23.68
C SER A 452 -40.99 -28.36 24.78
N ALA A 453 -41.75 -27.64 25.62
CA ALA A 453 -41.30 -26.95 26.82
C ALA A 453 -42.39 -27.00 27.92
N PRO A 454 -42.05 -27.01 29.22
CA PRO A 454 -43.01 -26.96 30.32
C PRO A 454 -43.02 -25.61 31.09
N SER A 455 -44.03 -25.40 31.94
CA SER A 455 -44.37 -24.08 32.52
C SER A 455 -44.69 -24.06 34.03
N TYR A 456 -44.32 -22.93 34.66
CA TYR A 456 -44.78 -22.29 35.92
C TYR A 456 -45.50 -23.03 37.07
N ALA A 457 -45.07 -22.73 38.32
CA ALA A 457 -45.93 -22.34 39.46
C ALA A 457 -45.15 -21.56 40.57
N ARG A 458 -45.87 -20.89 41.50
CA ARG A 458 -45.40 -19.94 42.58
C ARG A 458 -45.15 -20.67 43.94
N GLN A 459 -44.82 -20.07 45.12
CA GLN A 459 -45.16 -18.75 45.72
C GLN A 459 -44.40 -18.39 47.05
N ASN A 460 -44.11 -17.09 47.28
CA ASN A 460 -44.05 -16.18 48.49
C ASN A 460 -43.83 -16.72 49.96
N ASP A 461 -43.43 -15.98 51.03
CA ASP A 461 -42.96 -14.57 51.30
C ASP A 461 -42.35 -14.37 52.74
N SER A 462 -41.55 -13.28 52.97
CA SER A 462 -41.34 -12.51 54.25
C SER A 462 -40.67 -13.13 55.52
N ALA A 463 -40.24 -12.42 56.61
CA ALA A 463 -39.50 -11.13 56.80
C ALA A 463 -39.09 -10.84 58.30
N THR A 464 -38.12 -9.90 58.53
CA THR A 464 -37.85 -9.06 59.77
C THR A 464 -36.93 -9.54 60.96
N GLN A 465 -36.58 -8.62 61.90
CA GLN A 465 -35.44 -8.64 62.88
C GLN A 465 -35.84 -8.24 64.36
N PRO A 466 -35.04 -7.48 65.16
CA PRO A 466 -33.89 -7.76 66.09
C PRO A 466 -34.32 -7.61 67.59
N PRO A 467 -33.58 -7.10 68.64
CA PRO A 467 -32.15 -6.79 68.95
C PRO A 467 -31.72 -7.51 70.30
N PRO A 468 -31.02 -6.97 71.36
CA PRO A 468 -30.03 -5.86 71.58
C PRO A 468 -28.78 -6.20 72.48
N SER A 469 -27.86 -5.22 72.66
CA SER A 469 -26.87 -4.98 73.80
C SER A 469 -25.86 -6.07 74.24
N SER A 470 -24.60 -5.80 74.66
CA SER A 470 -23.64 -4.66 74.68
C SER A 470 -22.25 -5.23 75.17
N ALA A 471 -21.12 -4.56 75.49
CA ALA A 471 -20.66 -3.16 75.62
C ALA A 471 -19.09 -3.06 75.51
N ASP A 472 -18.53 -1.86 75.72
CA ASP A 472 -17.13 -1.50 76.09
C ASP A 472 -15.91 -1.75 75.15
N THR A 473 -14.84 -0.96 75.37
CA THR A 473 -13.94 -0.48 74.30
C THR A 473 -12.46 -0.32 74.72
N ASN A 474 -11.56 -0.24 73.72
CA ASN A 474 -10.18 0.28 73.81
C ASN A 474 -9.63 0.44 72.37
N VAL A 475 -9.01 1.58 71.98
CA VAL A 475 -9.05 1.99 70.55
C VAL A 475 -7.74 2.57 69.96
N CYS A 476 -7.52 2.35 68.66
CA CYS A 476 -6.38 2.84 67.86
C CYS A 476 -6.34 4.38 67.63
N PRO A 477 -5.18 5.06 67.84
CA PRO A 477 -5.08 6.53 67.85
C PRO A 477 -5.05 7.24 66.48
N ILE A 478 -5.32 6.55 65.36
CA ILE A 478 -5.39 7.17 64.01
C ILE A 478 -6.80 7.07 63.43
N CYS A 479 -7.47 5.92 63.57
CA CYS A 479 -8.83 5.71 63.07
C CYS A 479 -9.92 5.84 64.15
N LEU A 480 -9.57 5.80 65.44
CA LEU A 480 -10.48 6.01 66.57
C LEU A 480 -11.72 5.08 66.63
N THR A 481 -11.68 3.90 65.99
CA THR A 481 -12.86 3.00 65.91
C THR A 481 -12.70 1.52 66.31
N ASP A 482 -11.50 0.94 66.43
CA ASP A 482 -11.35 -0.53 66.63
C ASP A 482 -10.28 -0.96 67.69
N PRO A 483 -10.51 -2.05 68.48
CA PRO A 483 -9.53 -2.63 69.42
C PRO A 483 -8.44 -3.55 68.81
N LYS A 484 -7.47 -3.93 69.67
CA LYS A 484 -6.31 -4.75 69.28
C LYS A 484 -6.68 -6.20 68.92
N ASN A 485 -6.23 -6.64 67.74
CA ASN A 485 -6.04 -8.07 67.44
C ASN A 485 -4.64 -8.30 66.82
N MET A 486 -3.78 -9.08 67.49
CA MET A 486 -2.32 -9.07 67.26
C MET A 486 -1.85 -10.05 66.16
N ALA A 487 -2.48 -10.00 64.98
CA ALA A 487 -2.05 -10.76 63.80
C ALA A 487 -1.88 -9.88 62.55
N PHE A 488 -2.79 -8.93 62.31
CA PHE A 488 -2.76 -8.08 61.11
C PHE A 488 -3.01 -6.61 61.48
N GLY A 489 -1.94 -5.82 61.49
CA GLY A 489 -2.01 -4.38 61.79
C GLY A 489 -2.79 -3.58 60.74
N CYS A 490 -3.39 -2.47 61.16
CA CYS A 490 -4.38 -1.69 60.41
C CYS A 490 -3.95 -1.31 58.98
N GLY A 491 -4.42 -2.08 57.97
CA GLY A 491 -4.59 -1.70 56.55
C GLY A 491 -3.35 -1.39 55.70
N HIS A 492 -2.32 -0.74 56.24
CA HIS A 492 -1.29 -0.03 55.48
C HIS A 492 -0.14 -0.91 54.94
N GLN A 493 -0.03 -2.17 55.38
CA GLN A 493 0.93 -3.13 54.82
C GLN A 493 0.42 -3.82 53.55
N ILE A 494 -0.90 -3.99 53.40
CA ILE A 494 -1.51 -4.64 52.22
C ILE A 494 -1.16 -3.89 50.93
N PRO A 495 -1.23 -2.54 50.85
CA PRO A 495 -0.76 -1.79 49.68
C PRO A 495 0.69 -2.07 49.30
N MET A 496 1.61 -2.21 50.28
CA MET A 496 3.02 -2.46 49.97
C MET A 496 3.23 -3.88 49.42
N ALA A 497 2.60 -4.89 50.01
CA ALA A 497 2.65 -6.26 49.52
C ALA A 497 2.04 -6.40 48.11
N LEU A 498 0.88 -5.75 47.87
CA LEU A 498 0.26 -5.71 46.55
C LEU A 498 1.14 -4.96 45.53
N CYS A 499 1.71 -3.80 45.88
CA CYS A 499 2.62 -3.07 44.99
C CYS A 499 3.87 -3.88 44.65
N LEU A 500 4.46 -4.62 45.60
CA LEU A 500 5.59 -5.52 45.34
C LEU A 500 5.16 -6.70 44.45
N GLY A 501 3.96 -7.25 44.64
CA GLY A 501 3.38 -8.27 43.77
C GLY A 501 3.16 -7.76 42.33
N PHE A 502 2.59 -6.57 42.16
CA PHE A 502 2.42 -5.93 40.85
C PHE A 502 3.75 -5.60 40.18
N LEU A 503 4.75 -5.12 40.92
CA LEU A 503 6.10 -4.87 40.40
C LEU A 503 6.80 -6.18 40.00
N GLY A 504 6.67 -7.24 40.78
CA GLY A 504 7.18 -8.58 40.44
C GLY A 504 6.52 -9.14 39.19
N ALA A 505 5.18 -9.11 39.11
CA ALA A 505 4.43 -9.53 37.93
C ALA A 505 4.80 -8.70 36.69
N ALA A 506 4.93 -7.38 36.83
CA ALA A 506 5.36 -6.49 35.75
C ALA A 506 6.79 -6.82 35.28
N LEU A 507 7.72 -7.12 36.20
CA LEU A 507 9.08 -7.54 35.87
C LEU A 507 9.11 -8.90 35.16
N VAL A 508 8.33 -9.89 35.60
CA VAL A 508 8.21 -11.19 34.92
C VAL A 508 7.61 -11.01 33.52
N ILE A 509 6.54 -10.22 33.37
CA ILE A 509 5.93 -9.89 32.08
C ILE A 509 6.92 -9.15 31.16
N PHE A 510 7.74 -8.25 31.71
CA PHE A 510 8.77 -7.53 30.98
C PHE A 510 9.89 -8.45 30.50
N LEU A 511 10.48 -9.27 31.38
CA LEU A 511 11.53 -10.23 31.02
C LEU A 511 11.02 -11.28 30.02
N HIS A 512 9.79 -11.79 30.21
CA HIS A 512 9.17 -12.69 29.23
C HIS A 512 9.04 -12.03 27.86
N LYS A 513 8.50 -10.81 27.78
CA LYS A 513 8.24 -10.12 26.50
C LYS A 513 9.52 -9.59 25.83
N MET A 514 10.55 -9.23 26.59
CA MET A 514 11.72 -8.49 26.11
C MET A 514 13.03 -9.30 26.08
N LEU A 515 13.10 -10.44 26.76
CA LEU A 515 14.27 -11.33 26.77
C LEU A 515 13.91 -12.73 26.26
N LEU A 516 13.01 -13.43 26.96
CA LEU A 516 12.70 -14.83 26.64
C LEU A 516 12.04 -14.98 25.26
N LYS A 517 11.00 -14.19 24.97
CA LYS A 517 10.28 -14.27 23.69
C LYS A 517 11.16 -13.94 22.47
N PRO A 518 11.99 -12.88 22.48
CA PRO A 518 13.01 -12.67 21.43
C PRO A 518 13.96 -13.85 21.24
N LEU A 519 14.54 -14.41 22.32
CA LEU A 519 15.48 -15.54 22.22
C LEU A 519 14.83 -16.82 21.66
N LEU A 520 13.60 -17.13 22.08
CA LEU A 520 12.83 -18.25 21.52
C LEU A 520 12.49 -18.04 20.04
N LEU A 521 12.08 -16.83 19.67
CA LEU A 521 11.75 -16.49 18.28
C LEU A 521 13.00 -16.48 17.39
N GLN A 522 14.16 -16.05 17.89
CA GLN A 522 15.42 -16.17 17.16
C GLN A 522 15.79 -17.64 16.88
N ARG A 523 15.62 -18.54 17.87
CA ARG A 523 15.82 -19.98 17.66
C ARG A 523 14.88 -20.55 16.60
N ARG A 524 13.61 -20.13 16.60
CA ARG A 524 12.63 -20.55 15.59
C ARG A 524 12.99 -20.04 14.18
N LEU A 525 13.39 -18.78 14.05
CA LEU A 525 13.84 -18.23 12.76
C LEU A 525 15.13 -18.91 12.26
N ASN A 526 16.11 -19.15 13.14
CA ASN A 526 17.35 -19.87 12.80
C ASN A 526 17.11 -21.31 12.31
N SER A 527 16.12 -22.01 12.88
CA SER A 527 15.76 -23.38 12.47
C SER A 527 14.95 -23.42 11.16
N LEU A 528 14.31 -22.31 10.81
CA LEU A 528 13.57 -22.11 9.55
C LEU A 528 14.45 -21.42 8.48
N GLY A 529 15.77 -21.61 8.53
CA GLY A 529 16.75 -21.09 7.56
C GLY A 529 17.09 -19.60 7.69
N ALA A 530 16.22 -18.79 8.28
CA ALA A 530 16.33 -17.33 8.40
C ALA A 530 17.30 -16.87 9.51
N ARG A 531 18.60 -17.14 9.32
CA ARG A 531 19.70 -16.75 10.24
C ARG A 531 20.02 -15.25 10.20
N GLY A 532 20.84 -14.77 11.12
CA GLY A 532 21.30 -13.38 11.16
C GLY A 532 22.00 -12.99 12.48
N PRO A 533 22.35 -11.71 12.67
CA PRO A 533 22.98 -11.24 13.90
C PRO A 533 22.12 -11.49 15.15
N SER A 534 22.77 -11.89 16.25
CA SER A 534 22.06 -12.30 17.47
C SER A 534 21.26 -11.16 18.12
N TYR A 535 20.13 -11.51 18.74
CA TYR A 535 19.44 -10.59 19.64
C TYR A 535 20.35 -10.20 20.82
N LYS A 536 20.31 -8.92 21.20
CA LYS A 536 21.03 -8.36 22.35
C LYS A 536 20.05 -7.58 23.22
N PHE A 537 19.74 -8.09 24.41
CA PHE A 537 18.83 -7.42 25.34
C PHE A 537 19.37 -6.04 25.77
N PHE A 538 18.57 -4.97 25.84
CA PHE A 538 17.18 -4.79 25.41
C PHE A 538 17.03 -4.30 23.95
N PHE A 539 18.14 -3.86 23.34
CA PHE A 539 18.14 -3.03 22.14
C PHE A 539 18.12 -3.78 20.80
N GLY A 540 18.20 -5.11 20.80
CA GLY A 540 18.47 -5.87 19.57
C GLY A 540 19.79 -5.42 18.95
N ASN A 541 19.82 -5.28 17.63
CA ASN A 541 20.98 -4.74 16.92
C ASN A 541 20.90 -3.21 16.74
N THR A 542 19.86 -2.52 17.26
CA THR A 542 19.60 -1.10 16.96
C THR A 542 20.74 -0.14 17.33
N LEU A 543 21.47 -0.40 18.43
CA LEU A 543 22.65 0.40 18.80
C LEU A 543 23.82 0.20 17.82
N GLU A 544 23.96 -1.00 17.26
CA GLU A 544 24.98 -1.39 16.29
C GLU A 544 24.66 -0.80 14.91
N MET A 545 23.40 -0.91 14.46
CA MET A 545 22.89 -0.23 13.27
C MET A 545 23.12 1.28 13.34
N LYS A 546 22.83 1.90 14.51
CA LYS A 546 23.07 3.32 14.75
C LYS A 546 24.56 3.65 14.67
N LYS A 547 25.44 2.88 15.34
CA LYS A 547 26.89 3.10 15.30
C LYS A 547 27.44 3.01 13.87
N LEU A 548 27.01 2.01 13.09
CA LEU A 548 27.43 1.82 11.70
C LEU A 548 26.95 2.97 10.81
N ARG A 549 25.69 3.41 10.94
CA ARG A 549 25.16 4.58 10.20
C ARG A 549 25.84 5.89 10.60
N GLN A 550 26.16 6.07 11.88
CA GLN A 550 26.93 7.25 12.33
C GLN A 550 28.37 7.23 11.80
N ALA A 551 28.95 6.06 11.53
CA ALA A 551 30.26 5.95 10.90
C ALA A 551 30.22 6.18 9.38
N SER A 552 29.24 5.61 8.66
CA SER A 552 29.13 5.82 7.21
C SER A 552 28.76 7.25 6.83
N MET A 553 27.95 7.93 7.64
CA MET A 553 27.56 9.34 7.44
C MET A 553 28.59 10.34 8.00
N ALA A 554 29.71 9.90 8.59
CA ALA A 554 30.68 10.82 9.22
C ALA A 554 31.47 11.69 8.22
N LYS A 555 31.40 11.36 6.92
CA LYS A 555 32.02 12.09 5.80
C LYS A 555 31.13 11.95 4.55
N PRO A 556 31.25 12.83 3.54
CA PRO A 556 30.76 12.59 2.18
C PRO A 556 31.38 11.36 1.51
N MET A 557 30.87 11.00 0.33
CA MET A 557 31.48 9.96 -0.52
C MET A 557 32.70 10.51 -1.27
N SER A 558 33.66 9.63 -1.56
CA SER A 558 34.82 9.95 -2.41
C SER A 558 34.44 9.77 -3.89
N GLY A 559 34.16 10.88 -4.56
CA GLY A 559 33.73 10.87 -5.97
C GLY A 559 32.25 10.55 -6.18
N LEU A 560 31.84 10.49 -7.45
CA LEU A 560 30.46 10.39 -7.90
C LEU A 560 29.98 8.93 -8.07
N SER A 561 30.25 8.07 -7.10
CA SER A 561 29.83 6.66 -7.15
C SER A 561 28.33 6.50 -6.82
N HIS A 562 27.62 5.70 -7.61
CA HIS A 562 26.23 5.34 -7.35
C HIS A 562 26.05 4.13 -6.40
N ASP A 563 27.13 3.51 -5.85
CA ASP A 563 27.02 2.61 -4.67
C ASP A 563 26.70 3.44 -3.43
N ILE A 564 25.42 3.74 -3.28
CA ILE A 564 24.87 4.45 -2.13
C ILE A 564 24.35 3.47 -1.06
N TYR A 565 24.16 2.19 -1.40
CA TYR A 565 23.65 1.17 -0.47
C TYR A 565 24.59 0.97 0.72
N SER A 566 25.90 0.85 0.45
CA SER A 566 26.92 0.72 1.50
C SER A 566 26.97 1.94 2.44
N ARG A 567 26.65 3.14 1.93
CA ARG A 567 26.52 4.38 2.73
C ARG A 567 25.26 4.42 3.57
N LEU A 568 24.09 4.15 2.97
CA LEU A 568 22.76 4.41 3.56
C LEU A 568 22.32 3.32 4.54
N GLN A 569 22.59 2.06 4.18
CA GLN A 569 22.25 0.85 4.94
C GLN A 569 23.52 0.01 5.24
N PRO A 570 24.57 0.59 5.88
CA PRO A 570 25.87 -0.08 6.07
C PRO A 570 25.75 -1.37 6.89
N HIS A 571 24.77 -1.44 7.79
CA HIS A 571 24.47 -2.61 8.59
C HIS A 571 23.85 -3.73 7.75
N LEU A 572 22.97 -3.42 6.80
CA LEU A 572 22.44 -4.43 5.88
C LEU A 572 23.54 -4.86 4.89
N SER A 573 24.27 -3.92 4.27
CA SER A 573 25.41 -4.23 3.38
C SER A 573 26.46 -5.15 4.03
N ALA A 574 26.81 -4.92 5.30
CA ALA A 574 27.71 -5.79 6.05
C ALA A 574 27.10 -7.17 6.39
N TRP A 575 25.81 -7.22 6.75
CA TRP A 575 25.14 -8.46 7.12
C TRP A 575 24.75 -9.32 5.91
N THR A 576 24.39 -8.75 4.76
CA THR A 576 24.20 -9.48 3.49
C THR A 576 25.47 -10.24 3.10
N LYS A 577 26.65 -9.59 3.24
CA LYS A 577 27.96 -10.24 3.03
C LYS A 577 28.32 -11.33 4.05
N THR A 578 27.59 -11.42 5.16
CA THR A 578 27.84 -12.38 6.26
C THR A 578 26.81 -13.52 6.31
N TYR A 579 25.57 -13.26 5.91
CA TYR A 579 24.42 -14.16 6.08
C TYR A 579 23.64 -14.45 4.79
N GLY A 580 23.99 -13.81 3.66
CA GLY A 580 23.30 -13.94 2.38
C GLY A 580 22.14 -12.96 2.18
N ARG A 581 21.42 -13.11 1.05
CA ARG A 581 20.36 -12.18 0.58
C ARG A 581 19.16 -12.03 1.53
N ASN A 582 18.82 -13.08 2.28
CA ASN A 582 17.69 -13.14 3.19
C ASN A 582 18.17 -13.46 4.62
N PHE A 583 18.18 -12.46 5.53
CA PHE A 583 18.64 -12.63 6.91
C PHE A 583 17.79 -11.84 7.92
N THR A 584 17.86 -12.22 9.20
CA THR A 584 17.07 -11.60 10.29
C THR A 584 17.91 -10.69 11.20
N PHE A 585 17.47 -9.44 11.40
CA PHE A 585 18.06 -8.52 12.38
C PHE A 585 17.02 -8.03 13.39
N TRP A 586 17.46 -7.44 14.50
CA TRP A 586 16.60 -7.05 15.62
C TRP A 586 16.48 -5.53 15.79
N PHE A 587 15.27 -4.99 15.63
CA PHE A 587 14.96 -3.62 16.01
C PHE A 587 14.32 -3.60 17.40
N GLY A 588 15.13 -3.33 18.44
CA GLY A 588 14.72 -3.66 19.80
C GLY A 588 14.33 -5.14 19.91
N PRO A 589 13.23 -5.50 20.61
CA PRO A 589 12.75 -6.87 20.77
C PRO A 589 12.00 -7.42 19.54
N ARG A 590 12.07 -6.79 18.36
CA ARG A 590 11.35 -7.22 17.14
C ARG A 590 12.32 -7.77 16.09
N PRO A 591 12.11 -8.99 15.55
CA PRO A 591 12.85 -9.46 14.40
C PRO A 591 12.31 -8.83 13.12
N PHE A 592 13.21 -8.42 12.24
CA PHE A 592 12.97 -8.02 10.86
C PHE A 592 13.75 -8.95 9.95
N LEU A 593 13.05 -9.68 9.08
CA LEU A 593 13.64 -10.35 7.92
C LEU A 593 13.88 -9.31 6.81
N VAL A 594 15.05 -9.34 6.17
CA VAL A 594 15.30 -8.64 4.90
C VAL A 594 14.79 -9.52 3.76
N LEU A 595 14.02 -8.95 2.85
CA LEU A 595 13.63 -9.56 1.58
C LEU A 595 14.31 -8.80 0.44
N SER A 596 15.12 -9.52 -0.34
CA SER A 596 15.82 -9.00 -1.52
C SER A 596 15.76 -9.94 -2.74
N GLU A 597 14.84 -10.92 -2.71
CA GLU A 597 14.57 -11.83 -3.84
C GLU A 597 13.24 -11.37 -4.52
N PRO A 598 13.22 -11.01 -5.83
CA PRO A 598 12.03 -10.46 -6.50
C PRO A 598 10.76 -11.32 -6.41
N ASP A 599 10.89 -12.64 -6.42
CA ASP A 599 9.73 -13.53 -6.36
C ASP A 599 9.04 -13.52 -4.99
N LEU A 600 9.82 -13.34 -3.90
CA LEU A 600 9.26 -13.13 -2.56
C LEU A 600 8.55 -11.77 -2.46
N VAL A 601 9.01 -10.77 -3.23
CA VAL A 601 8.31 -9.48 -3.36
C VAL A 601 7.00 -9.64 -4.14
N LYS A 602 7.00 -10.44 -5.22
CA LYS A 602 5.81 -10.79 -6.00
C LYS A 602 4.76 -11.51 -5.13
N GLU A 603 5.20 -12.50 -4.34
CA GLU A 603 4.34 -13.26 -3.42
C GLU A 603 3.72 -12.36 -2.36
N VAL A 604 4.51 -11.47 -1.73
CA VAL A 604 4.00 -10.47 -0.77
C VAL A 604 3.06 -9.44 -1.41
N ALA A 605 3.25 -9.10 -2.69
CA ALA A 605 2.38 -8.18 -3.41
C ALA A 605 1.02 -8.79 -3.78
N ALA A 606 0.97 -10.12 -3.95
CA ALA A 606 -0.20 -10.90 -4.35
C ALA A 606 -1.02 -11.47 -3.16
N ASP A 607 -0.85 -10.92 -1.96
CA ASP A 607 -1.42 -11.38 -0.67
C ASP A 607 -2.96 -11.43 -0.61
N ARG A 608 -3.55 -12.47 -1.24
CA ARG A 608 -4.99 -12.77 -1.19
C ARG A 608 -5.49 -12.98 0.24
N GLU A 609 -4.63 -13.48 1.13
CA GLU A 609 -4.98 -13.83 2.52
C GLU A 609 -4.91 -12.65 3.51
N LYS A 610 -4.45 -11.47 3.07
CA LYS A 610 -4.26 -10.26 3.89
C LYS A 610 -3.35 -10.52 5.12
N ALA A 611 -2.35 -11.39 4.93
CA ALA A 611 -1.40 -11.84 5.94
C ALA A 611 -0.28 -10.81 6.24
N TYR A 612 0.05 -9.95 5.29
CA TYR A 612 1.18 -9.01 5.31
C TYR A 612 0.71 -7.56 5.52
N ARG A 613 0.22 -7.27 6.72
CA ARG A 613 -0.33 -5.95 7.08
C ARG A 613 0.74 -4.87 7.26
N LYS A 614 0.32 -3.61 7.25
CA LYS A 614 1.21 -2.46 7.47
C LYS A 614 1.81 -2.48 8.89
N VAL A 615 3.01 -1.92 9.06
CA VAL A 615 3.60 -1.71 10.38
C VAL A 615 3.10 -0.41 10.98
N GLU A 616 2.31 -0.52 12.06
CA GLU A 616 1.82 0.61 12.86
C GLU A 616 2.95 1.62 13.21
N PRO A 617 2.80 2.91 12.87
CA PRO A 617 3.73 3.95 13.33
C PRO A 617 3.58 4.17 14.84
N ARG A 618 4.65 4.61 15.52
CA ARG A 618 4.65 4.84 16.99
C ARG A 618 5.49 6.05 17.38
N GLY A 619 5.11 6.69 18.50
CA GLY A 619 5.78 7.89 19.00
C GLY A 619 5.68 9.05 18.02
N VAL A 620 6.79 9.76 17.79
CA VAL A 620 6.88 10.89 16.83
C VAL A 620 6.37 10.49 15.43
N MET A 621 6.69 9.28 14.96
CA MET A 621 6.26 8.80 13.63
C MET A 621 4.74 8.71 13.50
N LYS A 622 4.00 8.38 14.58
CA LYS A 622 2.52 8.38 14.52
C LYS A 622 1.95 9.80 14.46
N ARG A 623 2.55 10.77 15.17
CA ARG A 623 2.09 12.17 15.14
C ARG A 623 2.28 12.81 13.77
N MET A 624 3.37 12.47 13.10
CA MET A 624 3.73 12.98 11.78
C MET A 624 2.87 12.40 10.64
N LEU A 625 2.63 11.08 10.65
CA LEU A 625 1.88 10.39 9.58
C LEU A 625 0.40 10.16 9.88
N GLY A 626 0.00 10.27 11.15
CA GLY A 626 -1.35 9.95 11.59
C GLY A 626 -1.70 8.47 11.40
N ASP A 627 -2.90 8.25 10.88
CA ASP A 627 -3.44 7.01 10.35
C ASP A 627 -4.07 7.24 8.95
N GLY A 628 -3.42 8.06 8.10
CA GLY A 628 -3.81 8.28 6.70
C GLY A 628 -3.37 7.15 5.76
N LEU A 629 -3.53 7.34 4.44
CA LEU A 629 -3.40 6.33 3.36
C LEU A 629 -2.08 5.56 3.38
N LEU A 630 -1.00 6.22 3.80
CA LEU A 630 0.33 5.62 3.94
C LEU A 630 0.40 4.57 5.06
N THR A 631 -0.47 4.66 6.06
CA THR A 631 -0.41 3.94 7.34
C THR A 631 -1.63 3.09 7.66
N SER A 632 -2.80 3.44 7.14
CA SER A 632 -4.08 2.79 7.40
C SER A 632 -4.18 1.37 6.81
N ASP A 633 -5.14 0.59 7.32
CA ASP A 633 -5.39 -0.79 6.89
C ASP A 633 -6.88 -1.15 6.93
N GLY A 634 -7.27 -2.25 6.28
CA GLY A 634 -8.67 -2.67 6.16
C GLY A 634 -9.57 -1.72 5.37
N GLU A 635 -10.86 -1.71 5.66
CA GLU A 635 -11.89 -0.90 4.97
C GLU A 635 -11.56 0.61 4.95
N LYS A 636 -11.04 1.16 6.06
CA LYS A 636 -10.58 2.55 6.12
C LYS A 636 -9.58 2.85 5.02
N TRP A 637 -8.60 1.98 4.79
CA TRP A 637 -7.64 2.16 3.71
C TRP A 637 -8.30 2.08 2.33
N VAL A 638 -9.26 1.17 2.12
CA VAL A 638 -9.98 1.03 0.83
C VAL A 638 -10.76 2.32 0.50
N LYS A 639 -11.51 2.86 1.46
CA LYS A 639 -12.25 4.13 1.34
C LYS A 639 -11.32 5.28 0.95
N LEU A 640 -10.26 5.49 1.73
CA LEU A 640 -9.29 6.56 1.50
C LEU A 640 -8.53 6.35 0.18
N ARG A 641 -8.37 5.10 -0.27
CA ARG A 641 -7.78 4.79 -1.58
C ARG A 641 -8.73 5.07 -2.76
N LYS A 642 -10.04 4.86 -2.64
CA LYS A 642 -11.02 5.25 -3.70
C LYS A 642 -10.97 6.78 -3.93
N LEU A 643 -10.94 7.56 -2.84
CA LEU A 643 -10.78 9.03 -2.89
C LEU A 643 -9.45 9.46 -3.52
N ALA A 644 -8.32 8.90 -3.08
CA ALA A 644 -7.01 9.23 -3.63
C ALA A 644 -6.83 8.79 -5.09
N ASN A 645 -7.41 7.66 -5.51
CA ASN A 645 -7.42 7.26 -6.92
C ASN A 645 -8.20 8.27 -7.77
N HIS A 646 -9.39 8.70 -7.33
CA HIS A 646 -10.20 9.67 -8.07
C HIS A 646 -9.50 11.03 -8.24
N ALA A 647 -8.78 11.48 -7.21
CA ALA A 647 -8.01 12.73 -7.28
C ALA A 647 -6.76 12.67 -8.19
N PHE A 648 -6.02 11.56 -8.22
CA PHE A 648 -4.67 11.50 -8.80
C PHE A 648 -4.52 10.64 -10.08
N PHE A 649 -5.63 10.21 -10.69
CA PHE A 649 -5.65 9.44 -11.94
C PHE A 649 -6.54 10.09 -13.02
N GLY A 650 -6.45 9.57 -14.25
CA GLY A 650 -7.40 9.86 -15.32
C GLY A 650 -7.49 11.33 -15.72
N GLU A 651 -8.72 11.84 -15.78
CA GLU A 651 -9.01 13.22 -16.19
C GLU A 651 -8.52 14.26 -15.18
N SER A 652 -8.58 13.96 -13.88
CA SER A 652 -8.08 14.83 -12.80
C SER A 652 -6.63 15.25 -13.04
N LEU A 653 -5.79 14.35 -13.53
CA LEU A 653 -4.38 14.65 -13.87
C LEU A 653 -4.24 15.56 -15.10
N LYS A 654 -5.13 15.47 -16.10
CA LYS A 654 -5.16 16.43 -17.22
C LYS A 654 -5.48 17.83 -16.68
N ASN A 655 -6.48 17.94 -15.80
CA ASN A 655 -6.93 19.21 -15.21
C ASN A 655 -5.88 19.84 -14.28
N MET A 656 -4.98 19.05 -13.70
CA MET A 656 -3.83 19.53 -12.91
C MET A 656 -2.66 20.05 -13.77
N THR A 657 -2.60 19.72 -15.06
CA THR A 657 -1.45 20.02 -15.94
C THR A 657 -1.16 21.53 -16.07
N PRO A 658 -2.14 22.44 -16.25
CA PRO A 658 -1.88 23.88 -16.30
C PRO A 658 -1.27 24.43 -15.01
N ALA A 659 -1.66 23.90 -13.84
CA ALA A 659 -1.09 24.32 -12.56
C ALA A 659 0.37 23.87 -12.41
N MET A 660 0.72 22.67 -12.87
CA MET A 660 2.11 22.17 -12.92
C MET A 660 3.00 23.05 -13.81
N ILE A 661 2.53 23.38 -15.01
CA ILE A 661 3.22 24.27 -15.95
C ILE A 661 3.42 25.64 -15.33
N ALA A 662 2.36 26.27 -14.81
CA ALA A 662 2.45 27.59 -14.20
C ALA A 662 3.35 27.64 -12.96
N SER A 663 3.45 26.56 -12.19
CA SER A 663 4.40 26.48 -11.06
C SER A 663 5.85 26.35 -11.54
N THR A 664 6.06 25.57 -12.61
CA THR A 664 7.37 25.40 -13.26
C THR A 664 7.84 26.72 -13.90
N GLU A 665 6.94 27.46 -14.53
CA GLU A 665 7.22 28.77 -15.13
C GLU A 665 7.74 29.77 -14.08
N MET A 666 7.05 29.89 -12.94
CA MET A 666 7.48 30.75 -11.84
C MET A 666 8.84 30.38 -11.23
N MET A 667 9.29 29.12 -11.38
CA MET A 667 10.64 28.70 -11.00
C MET A 667 11.65 29.15 -12.07
N LEU A 668 11.40 28.82 -13.33
CA LEU A 668 12.32 29.08 -14.44
C LEU A 668 12.49 30.56 -14.76
N GLU A 669 11.50 31.41 -14.41
CA GLU A 669 11.62 32.86 -14.42
C GLU A 669 12.74 33.34 -13.48
N ARG A 670 12.81 32.82 -12.24
CA ARG A 670 13.88 33.14 -11.28
C ARG A 670 15.25 32.62 -11.73
N TRP A 671 15.27 31.56 -12.54
CA TRP A 671 16.52 30.96 -13.03
C TRP A 671 17.20 31.82 -14.11
N LYS A 672 16.49 32.78 -14.75
CA LYS A 672 17.09 33.72 -15.71
C LYS A 672 18.23 34.53 -15.11
N ASP A 673 18.05 35.01 -13.87
CA ASP A 673 19.09 35.72 -13.11
C ASP A 673 20.28 34.83 -12.70
N HIS A 674 20.19 33.51 -12.91
CA HIS A 674 21.19 32.51 -12.51
C HIS A 674 21.96 31.90 -13.69
N VAL A 675 21.73 32.36 -14.92
CA VAL A 675 22.54 31.97 -16.09
C VAL A 675 24.01 32.37 -15.87
N GLY A 676 24.93 31.44 -16.16
CA GLY A 676 26.37 31.57 -15.94
C GLY A 676 26.79 31.50 -14.47
N LYS A 677 25.86 31.22 -13.54
CA LYS A 677 26.10 31.15 -12.10
C LYS A 677 25.82 29.74 -11.57
N GLU A 678 26.32 29.47 -10.38
CA GLU A 678 25.94 28.29 -9.61
C GLU A 678 24.53 28.47 -9.01
N ILE A 679 23.73 27.40 -9.05
CA ILE A 679 22.42 27.30 -8.40
C ILE A 679 22.31 25.95 -7.67
N GLU A 680 21.67 25.97 -6.50
CA GLU A 680 21.35 24.76 -5.72
C GLU A 680 19.90 24.35 -6.04
N VAL A 681 19.72 23.25 -6.78
CA VAL A 681 18.40 22.89 -7.33
C VAL A 681 17.49 22.11 -6.38
N TYR A 682 17.98 21.49 -5.31
CA TYR A 682 17.13 20.77 -4.35
C TYR A 682 16.22 21.72 -3.57
N GLU A 683 16.70 22.88 -3.13
CA GLU A 683 15.82 23.89 -2.51
C GLU A 683 14.85 24.53 -3.53
N GLU A 684 15.26 24.78 -4.77
CA GLU A 684 14.37 25.28 -5.83
C GLU A 684 13.25 24.26 -6.16
N PHE A 685 13.59 22.98 -6.29
CA PHE A 685 12.60 21.92 -6.45
C PHE A 685 11.74 21.73 -5.19
N ARG A 686 12.29 21.95 -3.98
CA ARG A 686 11.51 21.97 -2.73
C ARG A 686 10.45 23.07 -2.71
N PHE A 687 10.66 24.19 -3.43
CA PHE A 687 9.63 25.21 -3.66
C PHE A 687 8.67 24.81 -4.79
N LEU A 688 9.17 24.28 -5.91
CA LEU A 688 8.35 23.86 -7.06
C LEU A 688 7.27 22.86 -6.64
N THR A 689 7.67 21.72 -6.06
CA THR A 689 6.73 20.62 -5.75
C THR A 689 5.78 20.96 -4.61
N ALA A 690 6.15 21.95 -3.78
CA ALA A 690 5.28 22.52 -2.76
C ALA A 690 4.18 23.41 -3.37
N GLU A 691 4.53 24.29 -4.33
CA GLU A 691 3.55 25.10 -5.06
C GLU A 691 2.64 24.22 -5.91
N VAL A 692 3.19 23.21 -6.60
CA VAL A 692 2.42 22.22 -7.37
C VAL A 692 1.38 21.54 -6.47
N ILE A 693 1.80 20.85 -5.40
CA ILE A 693 0.84 20.10 -4.57
C ILE A 693 -0.18 21.01 -3.86
N SER A 694 0.22 22.21 -3.44
CA SER A 694 -0.72 23.20 -2.87
C SER A 694 -1.79 23.63 -3.88
N ARG A 695 -1.44 23.84 -5.15
CA ARG A 695 -2.42 24.16 -6.21
C ARG A 695 -3.29 22.95 -6.55
N THR A 696 -2.69 21.81 -6.86
CA THR A 696 -3.39 20.67 -7.47
C THR A 696 -4.20 19.83 -6.48
N ALA A 697 -3.78 19.72 -5.22
CA ALA A 697 -4.44 18.89 -4.23
C ALA A 697 -5.24 19.66 -3.18
N PHE A 698 -5.05 20.99 -3.07
CA PHE A 698 -5.68 21.81 -2.03
C PHE A 698 -6.34 23.12 -2.54
N GLY A 699 -6.28 23.42 -3.85
CA GLY A 699 -6.87 24.65 -4.41
C GLY A 699 -6.21 25.93 -3.89
N SER A 700 -4.94 25.85 -3.47
CA SER A 700 -4.21 26.88 -2.70
C SER A 700 -2.88 27.24 -3.37
N ASN A 701 -1.94 27.83 -2.63
CA ASN A 701 -0.58 28.10 -3.08
C ASN A 701 0.43 27.83 -1.94
N PHE A 702 1.73 27.81 -2.27
CA PHE A 702 2.80 27.58 -1.31
C PHE A 702 2.82 28.63 -0.20
N VAL A 703 2.43 29.89 -0.45
CA VAL A 703 2.47 30.94 0.60
C VAL A 703 1.47 30.63 1.71
N GLU A 704 0.25 30.19 1.37
CA GLU A 704 -0.73 29.67 2.34
C GLU A 704 -0.25 28.36 2.99
N GLY A 705 0.25 27.40 2.19
CA GLY A 705 0.74 26.11 2.68
C GLY A 705 2.05 26.16 3.48
N LYS A 706 2.85 27.22 3.36
CA LYS A 706 4.25 27.30 3.82
C LYS A 706 4.41 26.91 5.29
N ARG A 707 3.49 27.37 6.14
CA ARG A 707 3.56 27.12 7.59
C ARG A 707 3.24 25.66 7.94
N ILE A 708 2.44 24.96 7.13
CA ILE A 708 2.22 23.52 7.25
C ILE A 708 3.51 22.79 6.88
N PHE A 709 4.12 23.10 5.72
CA PHE A 709 5.40 22.53 5.29
C PHE A 709 6.53 22.77 6.32
N ASP A 710 6.64 23.97 6.88
CA ASP A 710 7.66 24.33 7.89
C ASP A 710 7.51 23.55 9.22
N LEU A 711 6.29 23.14 9.58
CA LEU A 711 6.02 22.32 10.78
C LEU A 711 6.16 20.82 10.49
N LEU A 712 5.68 20.33 9.34
CA LEU A 712 5.92 18.96 8.88
C LEU A 712 7.43 18.67 8.79
N ASN A 713 8.22 19.56 8.19
CA ASN A 713 9.67 19.41 8.10
C ASN A 713 10.38 19.35 9.48
N LYS A 714 9.83 19.99 10.52
CA LYS A 714 10.32 19.84 11.91
C LYS A 714 9.96 18.47 12.48
N MET A 715 8.76 17.95 12.21
CA MET A 715 8.37 16.59 12.59
C MET A 715 9.21 15.53 11.88
N VAL A 716 9.52 15.70 10.60
CA VAL A 716 10.43 14.83 9.82
C VAL A 716 11.80 14.72 10.48
N LYS A 717 12.42 15.86 10.81
CA LYS A 717 13.73 15.92 11.48
C LYS A 717 13.68 15.25 12.87
N LEU A 718 12.60 15.48 13.63
CA LEU A 718 12.39 14.91 14.96
C LEU A 718 12.12 13.38 14.92
N ALA A 719 11.41 12.90 13.89
CA ALA A 719 11.16 11.48 13.64
C ALA A 719 12.46 10.76 13.27
N ALA A 720 13.28 11.34 12.39
CA ALA A 720 14.58 10.79 12.02
C ALA A 720 15.55 10.71 13.23
N ALA A 721 15.59 11.75 14.07
CA ALA A 721 16.34 11.72 15.33
C ALA A 721 15.86 10.61 16.30
N ASN A 722 14.58 10.22 16.21
CA ASN A 722 13.98 9.13 16.97
C ASN A 722 14.07 7.74 16.29
N ALA A 723 14.51 7.64 15.03
CA ALA A 723 14.39 6.42 14.23
C ALA A 723 15.12 5.20 14.82
N PHE A 724 16.19 5.40 15.59
CA PHE A 724 16.94 4.35 16.28
C PHE A 724 16.74 4.36 17.82
N LYS A 725 15.70 5.05 18.33
CA LYS A 725 15.42 5.22 19.76
C LYS A 725 14.49 4.10 20.27
N VAL A 726 15.04 2.95 20.66
CA VAL A 726 14.24 1.87 21.29
C VAL A 726 13.70 2.35 22.64
N ARG A 727 12.37 2.36 22.80
CA ARG A 727 11.68 2.85 24.02
C ARG A 727 11.15 1.68 24.85
N LEU A 728 11.30 1.77 26.17
CA LEU A 728 10.73 0.81 27.11
C LEU A 728 9.19 0.81 27.03
N PRO A 729 8.52 -0.36 26.92
CA PRO A 729 7.07 -0.44 26.88
C PRO A 729 6.41 0.19 28.12
N GLY A 730 5.26 0.83 27.94
CA GLY A 730 4.47 1.42 29.03
C GLY A 730 4.96 2.77 29.54
N ILE A 731 6.27 3.05 29.56
CA ILE A 731 6.81 4.31 30.12
C ILE A 731 6.20 5.56 29.45
N SER A 732 5.95 5.54 28.14
CA SER A 732 5.32 6.65 27.43
C SER A 732 3.86 6.95 27.82
N LYS A 733 3.22 6.13 28.66
CA LYS A 733 1.93 6.43 29.29
C LYS A 733 2.07 7.20 30.61
N ILE A 734 3.26 7.18 31.22
CA ILE A 734 3.56 7.75 32.55
C ILE A 734 4.43 9.01 32.41
N TYR A 735 5.33 9.02 31.42
CA TYR A 735 6.26 10.12 31.15
C TYR A 735 6.43 10.36 29.65
N LYS A 736 6.12 11.58 29.19
CA LYS A 736 6.44 12.05 27.84
C LYS A 736 7.88 12.59 27.84
N SER A 737 8.70 12.19 26.86
CA SER A 737 10.03 12.80 26.68
C SER A 737 9.94 14.18 26.02
N GLY A 738 11.02 14.98 26.03
CA GLY A 738 11.03 16.28 25.36
C GLY A 738 10.64 16.18 23.86
N ASP A 739 11.16 15.17 23.17
CA ASP A 739 10.80 14.82 21.80
C ASP A 739 9.30 14.50 21.63
N ASP A 740 8.64 13.99 22.66
CA ASP A 740 7.21 13.69 22.62
C ASP A 740 6.36 14.95 22.81
N ILE A 741 6.79 15.86 23.67
CA ILE A 741 6.11 17.14 23.95
C ILE A 741 6.24 18.07 22.74
N GLU A 742 7.43 18.20 22.15
CA GLU A 742 7.60 19.00 20.93
C GLU A 742 6.87 18.36 19.75
N ALA A 743 6.81 17.03 19.64
CA ALA A 743 6.01 16.37 18.61
C ALA A 743 4.50 16.56 18.79
N ASP A 744 3.97 16.54 20.03
CA ASP A 744 2.56 16.89 20.29
C ASP A 744 2.28 18.34 19.86
N LYS A 745 3.15 19.29 20.21
CA LYS A 745 3.03 20.71 19.87
C LYS A 745 3.11 20.99 18.36
N LEU A 746 3.98 20.30 17.64
CA LEU A 746 4.09 20.42 16.18
C LEU A 746 2.86 19.84 15.48
N GLU A 747 2.34 18.70 15.96
CA GLU A 747 1.16 18.04 15.42
C GLU A 747 -0.10 18.90 15.61
N GLN A 748 -0.33 19.43 16.83
CA GLN A 748 -1.37 20.43 17.11
C GLN A 748 -1.25 21.68 16.22
N GLY A 749 -0.02 22.16 15.99
CA GLY A 749 0.24 23.30 15.11
C GLY A 749 -0.14 23.05 13.65
N VAL A 750 0.07 21.82 13.15
CA VAL A 750 -0.36 21.43 11.80
C VAL A 750 -1.87 21.21 11.73
N ARG A 751 -2.47 20.54 12.73
CA ARG A 751 -3.93 20.36 12.84
C ARG A 751 -4.68 21.69 12.78
N ALA A 752 -4.24 22.69 13.55
CA ALA A 752 -4.87 24.01 13.57
C ALA A 752 -4.82 24.73 12.21
N LEU A 753 -3.75 24.57 11.44
CA LEU A 753 -3.62 25.18 10.10
C LEU A 753 -4.48 24.46 9.06
N ILE A 754 -4.50 23.12 9.08
CA ILE A 754 -5.35 22.32 8.19
C ILE A 754 -6.83 22.60 8.46
N LEU A 755 -7.26 22.66 9.74
CA LEU A 755 -8.63 23.03 10.09
C LEU A 755 -8.99 24.48 9.70
N GLY A 756 -8.05 25.42 9.77
CA GLY A 756 -8.28 26.79 9.28
C GLY A 756 -8.48 26.85 7.75
N MET A 757 -7.68 26.10 7.00
CA MET A 757 -7.81 25.95 5.54
C MET A 757 -9.14 25.29 5.15
N LEU A 758 -9.58 24.26 5.88
CA LEU A 758 -10.85 23.58 5.65
C LEU A 758 -12.04 24.50 5.96
N ARG A 759 -12.04 25.19 7.10
CA ARG A 759 -13.13 26.12 7.49
C ARG A 759 -13.32 27.27 6.50
N LYS A 760 -12.23 27.88 6.01
CA LYS A 760 -12.29 28.89 4.93
C LYS A 760 -13.08 28.37 3.71
N ARG A 761 -12.94 27.08 3.40
CA ARG A 761 -13.60 26.40 2.26
C ARG A 761 -15.06 26.03 2.57
N GLU A 762 -15.38 25.70 3.82
CA GLU A 762 -16.75 25.51 4.31
C GLU A 762 -17.53 26.85 4.35
N GLU A 763 -16.88 27.92 4.81
CA GLU A 763 -17.41 29.29 4.87
C GLU A 763 -17.74 29.81 3.46
N MET A 764 -16.86 29.63 2.48
CA MET A 764 -17.13 30.02 1.08
C MET A 764 -18.38 29.34 0.50
N VAL A 765 -18.60 28.05 0.76
CA VAL A 765 -19.82 27.36 0.31
C VAL A 765 -21.05 27.85 1.09
N THR A 766 -20.92 28.04 2.40
CA THR A 766 -22.01 28.53 3.26
C THR A 766 -22.46 29.95 2.89
N ASN A 767 -21.53 30.81 2.46
CA ASN A 767 -21.80 32.17 2.01
C ASN A 767 -22.33 32.26 0.56
N GLY A 768 -22.30 31.16 -0.21
CA GLY A 768 -22.61 31.17 -1.65
C GLY A 768 -21.49 31.74 -2.53
N GLU A 769 -20.26 31.85 -2.02
CA GLU A 769 -19.05 32.23 -2.79
C GLU A 769 -18.53 31.06 -3.65
N ALA A 770 -18.93 29.82 -3.34
CA ALA A 770 -18.64 28.62 -4.11
C ALA A 770 -19.84 27.65 -4.11
N GLU A 771 -20.13 27.01 -5.24
CA GLU A 771 -21.27 26.08 -5.38
C GLU A 771 -21.08 24.75 -4.63
N ASN A 772 -19.83 24.34 -4.41
CA ASN A 772 -19.46 23.07 -3.79
C ASN A 772 -18.02 23.15 -3.25
N PHE A 773 -17.58 22.11 -2.51
CA PHE A 773 -16.23 22.05 -1.96
C PHE A 773 -15.12 21.87 -3.00
N GLY A 774 -15.41 21.77 -4.30
CA GLY A 774 -14.43 21.59 -5.38
C GLY A 774 -13.96 20.15 -5.58
N SER A 775 -13.35 19.89 -6.74
CA SER A 775 -12.96 18.54 -7.21
C SER A 775 -11.50 18.15 -6.97
N ASP A 776 -10.69 19.02 -6.35
CA ASP A 776 -9.35 18.63 -5.86
C ASP A 776 -9.42 17.69 -4.65
N PHE A 777 -8.29 17.08 -4.29
CA PHE A 777 -8.23 16.09 -3.20
C PHE A 777 -8.78 16.62 -1.86
N CYS A 778 -8.54 17.88 -1.52
CA CYS A 778 -9.07 18.50 -0.30
C CYS A 778 -10.59 18.69 -0.38
N GLY A 779 -11.12 19.09 -1.55
CA GLY A 779 -12.56 19.19 -1.79
C GLY A 779 -13.29 17.84 -1.76
N LEU A 780 -12.64 16.79 -2.27
CA LEU A 780 -13.13 15.40 -2.22
C LEU A 780 -13.13 14.84 -0.79
N LEU A 781 -12.08 15.10 0.00
CA LEU A 781 -12.05 14.73 1.42
C LEU A 781 -13.10 15.49 2.23
N LEU A 782 -13.32 16.79 1.96
CA LEU A 782 -14.31 17.60 2.66
C LEU A 782 -15.75 17.16 2.32
N SER A 783 -16.00 16.82 1.04
CA SER A 783 -17.24 16.16 0.61
C SER A 783 -17.46 14.83 1.34
N ALA A 784 -16.42 14.00 1.45
CA ALA A 784 -16.49 12.73 2.18
C ALA A 784 -16.61 12.88 3.71
N TYR A 785 -16.30 14.05 4.28
CA TYR A 785 -16.50 14.35 5.70
C TYR A 785 -17.96 14.77 5.98
N HIS A 786 -18.57 15.52 5.07
CA HIS A 786 -19.98 15.94 5.12
C HIS A 786 -20.99 14.92 4.56
N GLU A 787 -20.51 13.74 4.14
CA GLU A 787 -21.36 12.68 3.60
C GLU A 787 -22.37 12.15 4.63
N THR A 788 -23.61 11.97 4.17
CA THR A 788 -24.78 11.53 4.95
C THR A 788 -24.75 10.04 5.27
N ASP A 789 -24.19 9.24 4.36
CA ASP A 789 -24.02 7.80 4.50
C ASP A 789 -22.83 7.49 5.41
N GLU A 790 -23.07 6.99 6.62
CA GLU A 790 -22.01 6.68 7.60
C GLU A 790 -21.00 5.63 7.08
N SER A 791 -21.41 4.76 6.16
CA SER A 791 -20.50 3.79 5.54
C SER A 791 -19.47 4.47 4.64
N LYS A 792 -19.80 5.62 4.06
CA LYS A 792 -18.94 6.44 3.19
C LYS A 792 -18.22 7.56 3.94
N ARG A 793 -18.86 8.16 4.95
CA ARG A 793 -18.32 9.29 5.74
C ARG A 793 -16.91 9.04 6.33
N ILE A 794 -16.05 10.05 6.37
CA ILE A 794 -14.75 10.03 7.09
C ILE A 794 -14.81 10.90 8.36
N SER A 795 -13.90 10.67 9.32
CA SER A 795 -13.80 11.50 10.53
C SER A 795 -12.88 12.73 10.35
N GLU A 796 -12.97 13.71 11.26
CA GLU A 796 -12.06 14.88 11.26
C GLU A 796 -10.58 14.42 11.36
N ASP A 797 -10.28 13.40 12.17
CA ASP A 797 -8.94 12.82 12.29
C ASP A 797 -8.45 12.23 10.95
N ASP A 798 -9.32 11.54 10.21
CA ASP A 798 -8.98 10.99 8.88
C ASP A 798 -8.70 12.10 7.87
N LEU A 799 -9.56 13.12 7.83
CA LEU A 799 -9.45 14.32 6.99
C LEU A 799 -8.12 15.06 7.23
N ILE A 800 -7.73 15.24 8.50
CA ILE A 800 -6.46 15.88 8.87
C ILE A 800 -5.26 14.97 8.56
N ASP A 801 -5.37 13.66 8.80
CA ASP A 801 -4.29 12.69 8.58
C ASP A 801 -4.01 12.46 7.08
N GLU A 802 -5.01 12.51 6.21
CA GLU A 802 -4.81 12.53 4.75
C GLU A 802 -4.17 13.83 4.27
N CYS A 803 -4.65 14.99 4.73
CA CYS A 803 -4.04 16.27 4.40
C CYS A 803 -2.54 16.28 4.78
N LYS A 804 -2.17 15.81 5.99
CA LYS A 804 -0.77 15.64 6.41
C LYS A 804 0.00 14.65 5.51
N THR A 805 -0.64 13.55 5.12
CA THR A 805 -0.04 12.52 4.26
C THR A 805 0.29 13.07 2.87
N VAL A 806 -0.64 13.75 2.21
CA VAL A 806 -0.47 14.27 0.85
C VAL A 806 0.48 15.48 0.80
N TYR A 807 0.41 16.41 1.76
CA TYR A 807 1.38 17.50 1.87
C TYR A 807 2.82 16.98 1.99
N LEU A 808 3.07 15.94 2.79
CA LEU A 808 4.40 15.35 2.94
C LEU A 808 4.82 14.51 1.71
N ALA A 809 3.91 13.72 1.15
CA ALA A 809 4.22 12.79 0.06
C ALA A 809 4.49 13.48 -1.28
N GLY A 810 3.64 14.45 -1.67
CA GLY A 810 3.77 15.17 -2.93
C GLY A 810 5.06 16.00 -3.00
N GLN A 811 5.38 16.76 -1.95
CA GLN A 811 6.55 17.64 -1.97
C GLN A 811 7.88 16.85 -2.02
N GLU A 812 8.18 16.06 -0.99
CA GLU A 812 9.54 15.55 -0.76
C GLU A 812 9.94 14.48 -1.79
N THR A 813 8.99 13.71 -2.34
CA THR A 813 9.33 12.63 -3.27
C THR A 813 9.66 13.12 -4.68
N THR A 814 8.85 14.01 -5.29
CA THR A 814 9.19 14.58 -6.61
C THR A 814 10.40 15.51 -6.53
N ASN A 815 10.57 16.27 -5.44
CA ASN A 815 11.75 17.10 -5.20
C ASN A 815 13.03 16.24 -5.22
N THR A 816 13.00 15.14 -4.46
CA THR A 816 14.08 14.15 -4.43
C THR A 816 14.38 13.62 -5.82
N LEU A 817 13.36 13.21 -6.59
CA LEU A 817 13.52 12.69 -7.95
C LEU A 817 14.18 13.72 -8.89
N LEU A 818 13.62 14.92 -8.99
CA LEU A 818 14.14 15.97 -9.88
C LEU A 818 15.59 16.36 -9.54
N SER A 819 15.94 16.40 -8.25
CA SER A 819 17.31 16.66 -7.80
C SER A 819 18.30 15.61 -8.29
N TRP A 820 17.93 14.32 -8.22
CA TRP A 820 18.79 13.24 -8.74
C TRP A 820 18.81 13.18 -10.26
N VAL A 821 17.72 13.54 -10.96
CA VAL A 821 17.71 13.68 -12.43
C VAL A 821 18.68 14.78 -12.87
N MET A 822 18.64 15.96 -12.22
CA MET A 822 19.57 17.05 -12.51
C MET A 822 21.02 16.65 -12.26
N LEU A 823 21.33 15.96 -11.14
CA LEU A 823 22.68 15.44 -10.91
C LEU A 823 23.14 14.56 -12.08
N LEU A 824 22.33 13.56 -12.45
CA LEU A 824 22.69 12.58 -13.48
C LEU A 824 22.85 13.22 -14.86
N LEU A 825 21.94 14.09 -15.28
CA LEU A 825 22.06 14.80 -16.56
C LEU A 825 23.16 15.88 -16.58
N SER A 826 23.57 16.40 -15.42
CA SER A 826 24.67 17.36 -15.31
C SER A 826 26.06 16.73 -15.46
N ILE A 827 26.14 15.40 -15.46
CA ILE A 827 27.35 14.59 -15.72
C ILE A 827 27.24 13.70 -16.97
N HIS A 828 26.02 13.33 -17.35
CA HIS A 828 25.68 12.63 -18.60
C HIS A 828 25.06 13.60 -19.61
N THR A 829 25.89 14.49 -20.14
CA THR A 829 25.46 15.52 -21.11
C THR A 829 25.00 14.91 -22.44
N ASP A 830 25.47 13.72 -22.79
CA ASP A 830 24.98 12.91 -23.92
C ASP A 830 23.48 12.58 -23.78
N TRP A 831 23.05 12.19 -22.60
CA TRP A 831 21.63 11.97 -22.29
C TRP A 831 20.85 13.27 -22.15
N GLN A 832 21.50 14.35 -21.71
CA GLN A 832 20.90 15.68 -21.67
C GLN A 832 20.54 16.17 -23.10
N GLU A 833 21.46 16.05 -24.07
CA GLU A 833 21.19 16.41 -25.46
C GLU A 833 20.19 15.47 -26.14
N LYS A 834 20.23 14.17 -25.86
CA LYS A 834 19.25 13.20 -26.38
C LYS A 834 17.83 13.51 -25.89
N ALA A 835 17.69 13.88 -24.61
CA ALA A 835 16.42 14.31 -24.03
C ALA A 835 15.95 15.66 -24.56
N ARG A 836 16.86 16.65 -24.70
CA ARG A 836 16.56 17.96 -25.31
C ARG A 836 16.08 17.83 -26.75
N SER A 837 16.73 16.97 -27.52
CA SER A 837 16.34 16.69 -28.92
C SER A 837 14.93 16.12 -29.02
N GLU A 838 14.56 15.17 -28.14
CA GLU A 838 13.19 14.64 -28.04
C GLU A 838 12.17 15.72 -27.64
N VAL A 839 12.50 16.53 -26.63
CA VAL A 839 11.66 17.64 -26.15
C VAL A 839 11.42 18.66 -27.27
N GLN A 840 12.46 19.11 -27.98
CA GLN A 840 12.32 20.06 -29.09
C GLN A 840 11.53 19.47 -30.27
N THR A 841 11.67 18.16 -30.53
CA THR A 841 10.95 17.46 -31.61
C THR A 841 9.44 17.33 -31.34
N HIS A 842 9.02 17.26 -30.08
CA HIS A 842 7.60 17.03 -29.72
C HIS A 842 6.88 18.25 -29.15
N LEU A 843 7.59 19.17 -28.51
CA LEU A 843 7.04 20.39 -27.94
C LEU A 843 7.46 21.65 -28.72
N GLY A 844 8.69 21.68 -29.25
CA GLY A 844 9.34 22.91 -29.68
C GLY A 844 9.47 23.86 -28.49
N ASP A 845 9.20 25.15 -28.71
CA ASP A 845 9.24 26.18 -27.66
C ASP A 845 7.92 26.30 -26.88
N ARG A 846 6.93 25.44 -27.15
CA ARG A 846 5.61 25.47 -26.53
C ARG A 846 5.64 24.86 -25.13
N ALA A 847 4.78 25.34 -24.24
CA ALA A 847 4.55 24.67 -22.96
C ALA A 847 4.08 23.20 -23.16
N PRO A 848 4.47 22.25 -22.30
CA PRO A 848 4.08 20.84 -22.44
C PRO A 848 2.57 20.62 -22.48
N ASP A 849 2.07 19.91 -23.50
CA ASP A 849 0.68 19.46 -23.58
C ASP A 849 0.58 17.93 -23.35
N ALA A 850 -0.63 17.42 -23.11
CA ALA A 850 -0.84 16.02 -22.71
C ALA A 850 -0.38 15.00 -23.79
N ASP A 851 -0.47 15.37 -25.07
CA ASP A 851 0.00 14.57 -26.20
C ASP A 851 1.52 14.56 -26.26
N GLY A 852 2.15 15.73 -26.19
CA GLY A 852 3.60 15.89 -26.14
C GLY A 852 4.25 15.16 -24.96
N ILE A 853 3.71 15.30 -23.74
CA ILE A 853 4.20 14.61 -22.53
C ILE A 853 4.13 13.08 -22.66
N SER A 854 3.14 12.55 -23.39
CA SER A 854 3.03 11.11 -23.69
C SER A 854 4.16 10.61 -24.61
N LYS A 855 4.67 11.48 -25.49
CA LYS A 855 5.71 11.17 -26.49
C LYS A 855 7.14 11.24 -25.94
N LEU A 856 7.36 11.86 -24.78
CA LEU A 856 8.69 11.98 -24.15
C LEU A 856 9.20 10.63 -23.57
N LYS A 857 9.72 9.74 -24.42
CA LYS A 857 10.19 8.39 -24.07
C LYS A 857 11.58 8.39 -23.45
N THR A 858 12.52 9.14 -23.99
CA THR A 858 13.88 9.35 -23.48
C THR A 858 13.82 9.96 -22.08
N VAL A 859 12.98 10.97 -21.87
CA VAL A 859 12.70 11.52 -20.53
C VAL A 859 12.14 10.42 -19.59
N SER A 860 11.24 9.56 -20.08
CA SER A 860 10.69 8.45 -19.28
C SER A 860 11.78 7.43 -18.89
N MET A 861 12.71 7.11 -19.81
CA MET A 861 13.86 6.24 -19.53
C MET A 861 14.80 6.84 -18.49
N ILE A 862 15.11 8.14 -18.60
CA ILE A 862 15.95 8.88 -17.65
C ILE A 862 15.32 8.89 -16.25
N ILE A 863 14.01 9.15 -16.15
CA ILE A 863 13.26 9.11 -14.89
C ILE A 863 13.30 7.70 -14.28
N ASN A 864 13.10 6.63 -15.07
CA ASN A 864 13.15 5.26 -14.58
C ASN A 864 14.54 4.84 -14.08
N GLU A 865 15.61 5.16 -14.81
CA GLU A 865 16.99 4.85 -14.38
C GLU A 865 17.41 5.68 -13.17
N THR A 866 16.94 6.93 -13.06
CA THR A 866 17.10 7.75 -11.85
C THR A 866 16.37 7.13 -10.66
N LEU A 867 15.13 6.68 -10.84
CA LEU A 867 14.34 5.96 -9.84
C LEU A 867 14.93 4.60 -9.45
N ARG A 868 15.82 4.03 -10.29
CA ARG A 868 16.58 2.80 -9.99
C ARG A 868 17.85 3.10 -9.18
N LEU A 869 18.64 4.09 -9.58
CA LEU A 869 19.87 4.42 -8.84
C LEU A 869 19.59 5.17 -7.52
N TYR A 870 18.58 6.03 -7.50
CA TYR A 870 18.21 6.89 -6.38
C TYR A 870 16.69 6.83 -6.04
N PRO A 871 16.11 5.63 -5.78
CA PRO A 871 14.72 5.49 -5.37
C PRO A 871 14.42 6.32 -4.11
N PRO A 872 13.43 7.24 -4.12
CA PRO A 872 13.12 8.06 -2.96
C PRO A 872 12.82 7.22 -1.71
N ALA A 873 12.04 6.14 -1.82
CA ALA A 873 11.65 5.29 -0.70
C ALA A 873 12.23 3.86 -0.80
N ILE A 874 13.17 3.53 0.10
CA ILE A 874 14.01 2.31 -0.03
C ILE A 874 13.65 1.12 0.87
N GLY A 875 12.61 1.25 1.71
CA GLY A 875 12.24 0.20 2.67
C GLY A 875 10.73 0.09 2.82
N MET A 876 10.15 -1.02 2.35
CA MET A 876 8.73 -1.32 2.54
C MET A 876 8.54 -2.34 3.65
N ALA A 877 8.30 -1.86 4.87
CA ALA A 877 8.05 -2.70 6.03
C ALA A 877 6.64 -3.33 6.03
N ARG A 878 6.52 -4.56 6.54
CA ARG A 878 5.26 -5.30 6.80
C ARG A 878 5.32 -6.06 8.13
N ARG A 879 4.15 -6.49 8.61
CA ARG A 879 3.97 -7.38 9.78
C ARG A 879 3.10 -8.58 9.40
N VAL A 880 3.62 -9.77 9.70
CA VAL A 880 2.96 -11.06 9.52
C VAL A 880 1.88 -11.24 10.62
N VAL A 881 0.59 -11.35 10.26
CA VAL A 881 -0.53 -11.37 11.24
C VAL A 881 -1.06 -12.75 11.61
N LYS A 882 -0.82 -13.76 10.77
CA LYS A 882 -1.00 -15.19 11.03
C LYS A 882 0.30 -15.91 10.65
N GLU A 883 0.46 -17.18 11.00
CA GLU A 883 1.61 -17.94 10.50
C GLU A 883 1.41 -18.24 9.01
N VAL A 884 2.46 -18.06 8.20
CA VAL A 884 2.43 -18.23 6.74
C VAL A 884 3.74 -18.82 6.23
N GLN A 885 3.69 -19.44 5.06
CA GLN A 885 4.87 -19.70 4.25
C GLN A 885 5.16 -18.48 3.36
N LEU A 886 6.43 -18.13 3.18
CA LEU A 886 6.91 -17.14 2.21
C LEU A 886 8.08 -17.76 1.42
N GLY A 887 7.81 -18.24 0.21
CA GLY A 887 8.71 -19.11 -0.55
C GLY A 887 9.22 -20.29 0.29
N LYS A 888 10.53 -20.30 0.61
CA LYS A 888 11.19 -21.32 1.45
C LYS A 888 11.11 -21.06 2.97
N HIS A 889 10.66 -19.88 3.41
CA HIS A 889 10.70 -19.45 4.81
C HIS A 889 9.31 -19.51 5.47
N THR A 890 9.13 -20.32 6.51
CA THR A 890 7.92 -20.23 7.35
C THR A 890 8.05 -19.06 8.30
N LEU A 891 7.11 -18.11 8.28
CA LEU A 891 7.15 -16.88 9.07
C LEU A 891 6.15 -16.91 10.24
N PRO A 892 6.62 -16.94 11.51
CA PRO A 892 5.75 -16.91 12.68
C PRO A 892 4.93 -15.62 12.80
N LYS A 893 3.75 -15.72 13.40
CA LYS A 893 2.87 -14.58 13.73
C LYS A 893 3.58 -13.50 14.56
N ASN A 894 3.54 -12.25 14.07
CA ASN A 894 4.30 -11.07 14.52
C ASN A 894 5.80 -11.05 14.18
N THR A 895 6.24 -11.83 13.20
CA THR A 895 7.48 -11.52 12.46
C THR A 895 7.26 -10.23 11.66
N TYR A 896 8.29 -9.39 11.59
CA TYR A 896 8.31 -8.25 10.68
C TYR A 896 9.26 -8.56 9.52
N PHE A 897 9.07 -7.89 8.40
CA PHE A 897 10.06 -7.88 7.33
C PHE A 897 10.12 -6.52 6.66
N THR A 898 11.20 -6.29 5.93
CA THR A 898 11.34 -5.14 5.02
C THR A 898 11.74 -5.66 3.64
N ILE A 899 11.01 -5.22 2.63
CA ILE A 899 11.50 -5.30 1.25
C ILE A 899 12.51 -4.17 1.09
N ASP A 900 13.71 -4.49 0.62
CA ASP A 900 14.80 -3.54 0.44
C ASP A 900 14.88 -3.13 -1.04
N THR A 901 14.19 -2.03 -1.38
CA THR A 901 14.05 -1.56 -2.77
C THR A 901 15.41 -1.25 -3.39
N LEU A 902 16.32 -0.64 -2.61
CA LEU A 902 17.64 -0.25 -3.10
C LEU A 902 18.52 -1.47 -3.41
N THR A 903 18.44 -2.52 -2.60
CA THR A 903 19.11 -3.80 -2.90
C THR A 903 18.59 -4.41 -4.20
N LEU A 904 17.27 -4.43 -4.42
CA LEU A 904 16.65 -4.95 -5.64
C LEU A 904 17.01 -4.13 -6.89
N HIS A 905 17.13 -2.81 -6.74
CA HIS A 905 17.44 -1.89 -7.83
C HIS A 905 18.93 -1.85 -8.22
N GLN A 906 19.84 -2.18 -7.30
CA GLN A 906 21.30 -2.17 -7.54
C GLN A 906 21.91 -3.58 -7.68
N ASP A 907 21.08 -4.63 -7.74
CA ASP A 907 21.52 -6.02 -7.86
C ASP A 907 22.08 -6.37 -9.26
N PRO A 908 23.37 -6.76 -9.39
CA PRO A 908 23.94 -7.14 -10.68
C PRO A 908 23.37 -8.45 -11.24
N GLU A 909 22.83 -9.36 -10.41
CA GLU A 909 22.16 -10.59 -10.90
C GLU A 909 20.90 -10.24 -11.71
N ILE A 910 20.23 -9.11 -11.37
CA ILE A 910 19.09 -8.57 -12.09
C ILE A 910 19.56 -7.66 -13.23
N TRP A 911 20.34 -6.62 -12.93
CA TRP A 911 20.54 -5.47 -13.81
C TRP A 911 21.82 -5.51 -14.69
N GLY A 912 22.73 -6.48 -14.45
CA GLY A 912 24.00 -6.62 -15.17
C GLY A 912 25.22 -6.14 -14.38
N GLU A 913 26.42 -6.39 -14.89
CA GLU A 913 27.68 -5.93 -14.25
C GLU A 913 27.76 -4.39 -14.15
N ASP A 914 27.09 -3.70 -15.08
CA ASP A 914 26.97 -2.24 -15.13
C ASP A 914 25.80 -1.70 -14.27
N ALA A 915 25.21 -2.51 -13.37
CA ALA A 915 24.10 -2.10 -12.49
C ALA A 915 24.34 -0.81 -11.68
N LEU A 916 25.60 -0.46 -11.41
CA LEU A 916 25.98 0.78 -10.70
C LEU A 916 26.29 1.96 -11.64
N GLN A 917 26.04 1.82 -12.95
CA GLN A 917 26.16 2.87 -13.96
C GLN A 917 24.76 3.37 -14.39
N PHE A 918 24.67 4.66 -14.73
CA PHE A 918 23.47 5.25 -15.30
C PHE A 918 23.35 4.90 -16.78
N ASN A 919 22.40 4.03 -17.12
CA ASN A 919 22.12 3.57 -18.46
C ASN A 919 20.59 3.55 -18.72
N PRO A 920 19.99 4.69 -19.10
CA PRO A 920 18.55 4.76 -19.38
C PRO A 920 18.09 3.82 -20.52
N GLU A 921 18.98 3.43 -21.44
CA GLU A 921 18.64 2.54 -22.57
C GLU A 921 18.17 1.14 -22.11
N ARG A 922 18.44 0.74 -20.85
CA ARG A 922 17.82 -0.44 -20.20
C ARG A 922 16.28 -0.44 -20.34
N PHE A 923 15.66 0.73 -20.32
CA PHE A 923 14.20 0.90 -20.36
C PHE A 923 13.63 1.13 -21.77
N SER A 924 14.44 1.01 -22.83
CA SER A 924 14.04 1.19 -24.25
C SER A 924 13.04 0.15 -24.77
N GLU A 925 12.88 -0.97 -24.05
CA GLU A 925 11.86 -1.99 -24.30
C GLU A 925 10.81 -2.08 -23.16
N GLY A 926 10.68 -1.02 -22.35
CA GLY A 926 9.76 -0.99 -21.21
C GLY A 926 10.29 -1.70 -19.96
N VAL A 927 9.60 -1.48 -18.83
CA VAL A 927 10.02 -1.98 -17.50
C VAL A 927 10.05 -3.50 -17.45
N ALA A 928 9.13 -4.19 -18.15
CA ALA A 928 9.09 -5.65 -18.18
C ALA A 928 10.40 -6.23 -18.73
N LYS A 929 10.89 -5.72 -19.86
CA LYS A 929 12.15 -6.18 -20.46
C LYS A 929 13.37 -5.79 -19.63
N ALA A 930 13.41 -4.55 -19.13
CA ALA A 930 14.46 -4.06 -18.23
C ALA A 930 14.65 -4.95 -16.99
N THR A 931 13.57 -5.59 -16.51
CA THR A 931 13.54 -6.45 -15.32
C THR A 931 13.57 -7.96 -15.63
N LYS A 932 13.98 -8.38 -16.83
CA LYS A 932 13.99 -9.80 -17.27
C LYS A 932 12.61 -10.46 -17.13
N ASN A 933 11.56 -9.71 -17.42
CA ASN A 933 10.13 -10.02 -17.24
C ASN A 933 9.66 -10.19 -15.78
N ASN A 934 10.46 -9.83 -14.77
CA ASN A 934 10.07 -9.86 -13.36
C ASN A 934 9.93 -8.46 -12.77
N ALA A 935 8.80 -7.79 -13.04
CA ALA A 935 8.54 -6.41 -12.61
C ALA A 935 8.70 -6.17 -11.10
N SER A 936 8.65 -7.21 -10.26
CA SER A 936 8.90 -7.12 -8.82
C SER A 936 10.35 -6.75 -8.47
N ALA A 937 11.26 -6.79 -9.44
CA ALA A 937 12.62 -6.25 -9.34
C ALA A 937 12.69 -4.72 -9.41
N PHE A 938 11.69 -4.03 -10.01
CA PHE A 938 11.67 -2.57 -10.14
C PHE A 938 10.43 -1.96 -9.48
N VAL A 939 10.53 -1.73 -8.16
CA VAL A 939 9.42 -1.25 -7.33
C VAL A 939 9.61 0.16 -6.73
N PRO A 940 10.02 1.21 -7.49
CA PRO A 940 10.25 2.57 -6.96
C PRO A 940 8.98 3.18 -6.34
N PHE A 941 7.81 2.86 -6.89
CA PHE A 941 6.50 3.28 -6.40
C PHE A 941 5.83 2.20 -5.50
N GLY A 942 6.56 1.16 -5.11
CA GLY A 942 5.97 -0.05 -4.53
C GLY A 942 5.29 -0.94 -5.58
N ILE A 943 4.44 -1.87 -5.12
CA ILE A 943 3.83 -2.91 -5.96
C ILE A 943 2.52 -3.45 -5.34
N GLY A 944 1.67 -4.06 -6.16
CA GLY A 944 0.37 -4.64 -5.76
C GLY A 944 -0.65 -3.58 -5.34
N GLN A 945 -1.67 -4.00 -4.59
CA GLN A 945 -2.74 -3.12 -4.09
C GLN A 945 -2.25 -1.86 -3.32
N ARG A 946 -1.00 -1.90 -2.81
CA ARG A 946 -0.37 -0.81 -2.04
C ARG A 946 0.69 -0.02 -2.84
N VAL A 947 0.70 -0.11 -4.17
CA VAL A 947 1.48 0.79 -5.06
C VAL A 947 1.10 2.27 -4.82
N CYS A 948 2.02 3.21 -5.04
CA CYS A 948 1.80 4.64 -4.78
C CYS A 948 0.55 5.18 -5.51
N ALA A 949 -0.29 5.95 -4.80
CA ALA A 949 -1.45 6.62 -5.41
C ALA A 949 -1.02 7.78 -6.33
N GLY A 950 0.03 8.51 -5.96
CA GLY A 950 0.58 9.60 -6.76
C GLY A 950 1.60 9.18 -7.82
N ALA A 951 1.66 7.91 -8.23
CA ALA A 951 2.68 7.43 -9.19
C ALA A 951 2.61 8.18 -10.54
N ASN A 952 1.41 8.26 -11.11
CA ASN A 952 1.16 8.99 -12.36
C ASN A 952 1.36 10.51 -12.19
N PHE A 953 0.88 11.06 -11.07
CA PHE A 953 1.06 12.47 -10.72
C PHE A 953 2.55 12.88 -10.69
N ALA A 954 3.39 12.15 -9.93
CA ALA A 954 4.81 12.46 -9.78
C ALA A 954 5.59 12.25 -11.08
N ALA A 955 5.24 11.24 -11.89
CA ALA A 955 5.84 11.05 -13.21
C ALA A 955 5.48 12.17 -14.19
N HIS A 956 4.25 12.68 -14.14
CA HIS A 956 3.76 13.78 -14.98
C HIS A 956 4.36 15.13 -14.57
N GLU A 957 4.37 15.42 -13.27
CA GLU A 957 5.05 16.58 -12.66
C GLU A 957 6.54 16.61 -13.04
N ALA A 958 7.26 15.49 -12.88
CA ALA A 958 8.67 15.39 -13.21
C ALA A 958 8.95 15.55 -14.72
N LYS A 959 8.07 15.03 -15.59
CA LYS A 959 8.16 15.24 -17.04
C LYS A 959 7.99 16.70 -17.44
N ILE A 960 6.97 17.39 -16.90
CA ILE A 960 6.71 18.81 -17.19
C ILE A 960 7.90 19.66 -16.75
N ALA A 961 8.36 19.47 -15.50
CA ALA A 961 9.49 20.19 -14.95
C ALA A 961 10.77 19.98 -15.78
N LEU A 962 11.11 18.74 -16.11
CA LEU A 962 12.33 18.46 -16.87
C LEU A 962 12.25 18.95 -18.33
N ALA A 963 11.10 18.81 -19.00
CA ALA A 963 10.93 19.31 -20.36
C ALA A 963 11.14 20.83 -20.42
N MET A 964 10.53 21.59 -19.51
CA MET A 964 10.65 23.06 -19.48
C MET A 964 12.05 23.54 -19.06
N ILE A 965 12.80 22.75 -18.29
CA ILE A 965 14.24 23.00 -18.05
C ILE A 965 15.04 22.78 -19.34
N LEU A 966 14.86 21.63 -20.01
CA LEU A 966 15.63 21.26 -21.21
C LEU A 966 15.35 22.19 -22.41
N GLN A 967 14.16 22.79 -22.50
CA GLN A 967 13.80 23.83 -23.47
C GLN A 967 14.59 25.15 -23.31
N ARG A 968 15.18 25.41 -22.14
CA ARG A 968 15.69 26.76 -21.78
C ARG A 968 17.15 26.78 -21.35
N TYR A 969 17.64 25.69 -20.78
CA TYR A 969 18.96 25.63 -20.19
C TYR A 969 19.69 24.34 -20.58
N ALA A 970 20.98 24.48 -20.90
CA ALA A 970 21.95 23.43 -20.66
C ALA A 970 22.54 23.58 -19.26
N PHE A 971 23.02 22.50 -18.65
CA PHE A 971 23.54 22.56 -17.29
C PHE A 971 24.65 21.53 -17.04
N THR A 972 25.62 21.92 -16.21
CA THR A 972 26.79 21.11 -15.86
C THR A 972 27.00 21.09 -14.35
N LEU A 973 27.51 19.98 -13.80
CA LEU A 973 27.76 19.87 -12.36
C LEU A 973 28.76 20.93 -11.88
N SER A 974 28.48 21.61 -10.76
CA SER A 974 29.43 22.59 -10.22
C SER A 974 30.61 21.90 -9.53
N PRO A 975 31.86 22.43 -9.65
CA PRO A 975 33.00 21.99 -8.85
C PRO A 975 32.83 22.07 -7.33
N THR A 976 31.81 22.78 -6.83
CA THR A 976 31.47 22.85 -5.39
C THR A 976 30.64 21.67 -4.91
N TYR A 977 30.07 20.86 -5.81
CA TYR A 977 29.15 19.79 -5.46
C TYR A 977 29.80 18.71 -4.58
N VAL A 978 29.14 18.38 -3.46
CA VAL A 978 29.61 17.37 -2.51
C VAL A 978 28.67 16.16 -2.51
N HIS A 979 29.09 15.04 -3.11
CA HIS A 979 28.28 13.83 -3.16
C HIS A 979 28.10 13.22 -1.75
N SER A 980 26.97 13.52 -1.12
CA SER A 980 26.58 12.94 0.16
C SER A 980 25.08 12.57 0.16
N PRO A 981 24.71 11.38 -0.37
CA PRO A 981 23.37 10.84 -0.22
C PRO A 981 23.05 10.56 1.25
N LEU A 982 21.89 11.03 1.72
CA LEU A 982 21.43 10.88 3.10
C LEU A 982 19.98 10.40 3.14
N GLN A 983 19.72 9.31 3.86
CA GLN A 983 18.37 8.86 4.14
C GLN A 983 17.84 9.52 5.42
N ILE A 984 16.72 10.26 5.31
CA ILE A 984 15.95 10.80 6.44
C ILE A 984 14.58 10.10 6.50
N ILE A 985 13.74 10.35 5.50
CA ILE A 985 12.58 9.53 5.14
C ILE A 985 12.82 9.04 3.71
N THR A 986 13.06 9.98 2.79
CA THR A 986 13.61 9.72 1.47
C THR A 986 15.16 9.63 1.49
N ILE A 987 15.77 9.14 0.40
CA ILE A 987 17.19 9.41 0.08
C ILE A 987 17.28 10.76 -0.61
N ARG A 988 17.98 11.72 -0.03
CA ARG A 988 18.15 13.07 -0.60
C ARG A 988 19.61 13.53 -0.51
N PRO A 989 20.05 14.48 -1.34
CA PRO A 989 21.38 15.07 -1.19
C PRO A 989 21.48 15.83 0.14
N GLU A 990 22.50 15.56 0.95
CA GLU A 990 22.72 16.23 2.25
C GLU A 990 23.11 17.70 2.10
N HIS A 991 23.76 18.04 0.99
CA HIS A 991 24.29 19.37 0.70
C HIS A 991 23.61 20.05 -0.51
N GLY A 992 22.48 19.51 -0.98
CA GLY A 992 21.86 19.94 -2.24
C GLY A 992 22.58 19.41 -3.49
N VAL A 993 22.22 19.92 -4.66
CA VAL A 993 22.85 19.66 -5.96
C VAL A 993 23.18 20.99 -6.63
N GLN A 994 24.45 21.37 -6.56
CA GLN A 994 24.99 22.57 -7.21
C GLN A 994 25.26 22.30 -8.70
N VAL A 995 24.57 23.02 -9.58
CA VAL A 995 24.83 23.02 -11.03
C VAL A 995 25.12 24.45 -11.52
N ILE A 996 25.76 24.56 -12.68
CA ILE A 996 25.91 25.82 -13.41
C ILE A 996 24.93 25.78 -14.58
N LEU A 997 24.10 26.82 -14.71
CA LEU A 997 23.15 26.97 -15.82
C LEU A 997 23.79 27.72 -17.00
N HIS A 998 23.57 27.22 -18.21
CA HIS A 998 23.95 27.84 -19.47
C HIS A 998 22.67 28.09 -20.29
N ALA A 999 22.55 29.27 -20.89
CA ALA A 999 21.47 29.53 -21.85
C ALA A 999 21.69 28.72 -23.14
N LEU A 1000 20.60 28.45 -23.85
CA LEU A 1000 20.56 27.83 -25.18
C LEU A 1000 20.46 28.90 -26.28
#